data_AF-A0A166NFV0-F1
#
_entry.id   AF-A0A166NFV0-F1
#
_cell.length_a   1.000
_cell.length_b   1.000
_cell.length_c   1.000
_cell.angle_alpha   90.00
_cell.angle_beta   90.00
_cell.angle_gamma   90.00
#
_symmetry.space_group_name_H-M   'P 1'
#
loop_
_entity.id
_entity.type
_entity.pdbx_description
1 polymer ?
#
loop_
_entity_poly.entity_id
_entity_poly.type
_entity_poly.pdbx_seq_one_letter_code
_entity_poly.pdbx_strand_id
1 'polypeptide(L)'
;MLPVEQQQLEVMPQFPRSRPRPLSSKFSSDASDSSGNEKADGQAPEHDNEKTSISDVVSVDGDGKVEGKLSADLGSLEDGAQGLPRRPMRFEAAIFMGIATGFSFLFVIIALDRMLDESMVDGTYIRWALAAVAPLLFCVSLFFTQALVNCVFYTFGPVSQFYTNSKYYSGIAPTSDFNVDKLPHVTIQMPVYKESLEATIMPSINSIQKAMISYARQGGTSSIFVNDDGMQLLSQELREERMRFYENRNIGWVARPPHGTNGFVRAGRFKKASNMNYGLTLALRMEELLEELDKDPARKAALGVDGLDPFMDEEGVLSDHALELAVNETNGEAWASGGKALRIGEVILLVDSDTQVPEDCLRDAARELAQTPEVAILQHGSDVLQVAHHYFENITAYFTRRVNQAIAMACANGEVAPFVGHNAFLRWRAMQEVAFVDSDGKRKIWSESNVSEDFDLSLRLQVAGYTIRWATYSKGGFKEGVSLTCDDEMNRWQKYAYGASELMFRPLVQWLRHGPFAAQFIKFMGSRVPLYYKMSLLAYYWSYFGIAGSFLISVLNYVLLGFTIRVDNYYLKGFELFLACLVLFFAAGNLAHAILEYRLKIRGLGESLVANFRWLPFFLIFFQGLSLSVSYAILAHLFSYNISWSATVKEVESSNFFREVPRIWKRFYPTFIICGILVGVMIVFSTNLVPRGFVIDGRYWAVIFPLALQVGSHILYPIVLNPWLVIFSY
;
A
#
# COMPACT_ATOMS: atom_id res chain seq x y z
N MET A 1 35.30 -25.43 -31.43
CA MET A 1 36.41 -26.40 -31.26
C MET A 1 36.92 -26.30 -29.82
N LEU A 2 36.93 -27.42 -29.09
CA LEU A 2 37.76 -27.66 -27.90
C LEU A 2 38.75 -28.78 -28.28
N PRO A 3 39.94 -28.81 -27.68
CA PRO A 3 40.25 -29.75 -26.57
C PRO A 3 40.76 -28.99 -25.30
N VAL A 4 40.54 -29.41 -24.04
CA VAL A 4 41.07 -30.60 -23.30
C VAL A 4 42.60 -30.46 -23.10
N GLU A 5 43.19 -30.49 -21.89
CA GLU A 5 43.16 -31.59 -20.89
C GLU A 5 43.65 -31.21 -19.45
N GLN A 6 43.04 -31.82 -18.40
CA GLN A 6 43.54 -32.28 -17.06
C GLN A 6 44.58 -31.49 -16.20
N GLN A 7 44.76 -31.71 -14.88
CA GLN A 7 43.98 -32.24 -13.73
C GLN A 7 44.93 -32.29 -12.49
N GLN A 8 44.51 -31.87 -11.27
CA GLN A 8 44.93 -32.50 -9.98
C GLN A 8 44.18 -31.92 -8.75
N LEU A 9 44.04 -32.74 -7.70
CA LEU A 9 43.34 -32.44 -6.43
C LEU A 9 44.31 -32.42 -5.23
N GLU A 10 44.03 -31.57 -4.23
CA GLU A 10 44.26 -31.80 -2.78
C GLU A 10 43.36 -30.85 -1.94
N VAL A 11 43.28 -30.96 -0.59
CA VAL A 11 42.48 -31.98 0.12
C VAL A 11 42.15 -31.52 1.57
N MET A 12 40.88 -31.71 2.01
CA MET A 12 40.42 -31.69 3.43
C MET A 12 40.54 -30.35 4.24
N PRO A 13 39.93 -30.21 5.45
CA PRO A 13 39.19 -31.20 6.24
C PRO A 13 37.73 -30.86 6.62
N GLN A 14 36.95 -31.92 6.86
CA GLN A 14 35.69 -31.88 7.62
C GLN A 14 35.95 -32.01 9.13
N PHE A 15 35.10 -31.40 9.96
CA PHE A 15 35.03 -31.60 11.41
C PHE A 15 33.56 -31.86 11.85
N PRO A 16 33.29 -32.49 13.02
CA PRO A 16 32.65 -33.80 12.98
C PRO A 16 31.21 -33.84 13.54
N ARG A 17 30.45 -34.85 13.11
CA ARG A 17 29.13 -35.19 13.65
C ARG A 17 29.26 -36.00 14.95
N SER A 18 28.87 -35.43 16.09
CA SER A 18 28.69 -36.17 17.34
C SER A 18 27.28 -36.74 17.48
N ARG A 19 27.14 -38.07 17.53
CA ARG A 19 25.92 -38.76 17.97
C ARG A 19 25.93 -38.94 19.50
N PRO A 20 24.79 -38.83 20.19
CA PRO A 20 24.54 -39.57 21.42
C PRO A 20 24.04 -40.99 21.10
N ARG A 21 24.42 -41.98 21.92
CA ARG A 21 23.86 -43.34 21.93
C ARG A 21 22.87 -43.51 23.10
N PRO A 22 21.97 -44.50 23.08
CA PRO A 22 20.90 -44.63 24.06
C PRO A 22 21.39 -45.22 25.39
N LEU A 23 20.63 -44.95 26.45
CA LEU A 23 20.72 -45.63 27.75
C LEU A 23 19.35 -46.17 28.12
N SER A 24 19.32 -47.39 28.65
CA SER A 24 18.11 -48.10 29.03
C SER A 24 18.12 -48.48 30.51
N SER A 25 16.90 -48.55 31.05
CA SER A 25 16.45 -49.52 32.08
C SER A 25 16.40 -49.11 33.56
N LYS A 26 15.16 -49.28 34.08
CA LYS A 26 14.73 -49.92 35.36
C LYS A 26 14.45 -49.09 36.62
N PHE A 27 13.43 -49.62 37.33
CA PHE A 27 12.83 -49.24 38.62
C PHE A 27 11.98 -47.94 38.62
N SER A 28 10.76 -47.92 39.19
CA SER A 28 9.93 -49.00 39.76
C SER A 28 8.43 -48.68 39.69
N SER A 29 7.62 -49.67 40.07
CA SER A 29 6.18 -49.59 40.36
C SER A 29 5.76 -48.38 41.21
N ASP A 30 4.53 -47.90 40.99
CA ASP A 30 3.42 -48.25 41.88
C ASP A 30 2.06 -48.11 41.16
N ALA A 31 1.04 -48.79 41.71
CA ALA A 31 -0.24 -49.04 41.04
C ALA A 31 -1.44 -48.64 41.92
N SER A 32 -2.49 -48.13 41.27
CA SER A 32 -3.90 -48.21 41.68
C SER A 32 -4.75 -47.68 40.51
N ASP A 33 -5.38 -48.52 39.71
CA ASP A 33 -6.75 -49.03 39.93
C ASP A 33 -7.80 -47.94 40.16
N SER A 34 -8.67 -47.73 39.16
CA SER A 34 -10.09 -48.11 39.27
C SER A 34 -10.85 -47.93 37.95
N SER A 35 -11.55 -48.99 37.52
CA SER A 35 -12.82 -49.03 36.74
C SER A 35 -13.26 -47.76 35.95
N GLY A 36 -13.59 -47.80 34.66
CA GLY A 36 -14.02 -48.93 33.83
C GLY A 36 -15.53 -48.93 33.60
N ASN A 37 -15.96 -48.76 32.34
CA ASN A 37 -17.19 -49.35 31.83
C ASN A 37 -17.17 -49.36 30.29
N GLU A 38 -17.14 -50.55 29.70
CA GLU A 38 -17.54 -50.71 28.30
C GLU A 38 -19.07 -50.66 28.23
N LYS A 39 -19.61 -50.14 27.13
CA LYS A 39 -20.74 -50.77 26.45
C LYS A 39 -20.76 -50.37 24.99
N ALA A 40 -20.58 -51.35 24.12
CA ALA A 40 -20.92 -51.22 22.72
C ALA A 40 -22.44 -51.34 22.57
N ASP A 41 -23.01 -50.61 21.63
CA ASP A 41 -24.04 -51.12 20.73
C ASP A 41 -23.90 -50.37 19.40
N GLY A 42 -24.03 -51.08 18.29
CA GLY A 42 -23.77 -50.56 16.96
C GLY A 42 -25.05 -50.17 16.23
N GLN A 43 -24.99 -49.07 15.47
CA GLN A 43 -25.92 -48.77 14.39
C GLN A 43 -25.24 -47.87 13.37
N ALA A 44 -25.09 -48.35 12.13
CA ALA A 44 -25.14 -47.46 10.97
C ALA A 44 -26.61 -47.08 10.75
N PRO A 45 -26.89 -45.89 10.21
CA PRO A 45 -27.11 -45.87 8.77
C PRO A 45 -26.66 -44.58 8.03
N GLU A 46 -26.75 -44.70 6.69
CA GLU A 46 -27.09 -43.67 5.70
C GLU A 46 -26.13 -42.49 5.40
N HIS A 47 -25.64 -42.53 4.16
CA HIS A 47 -25.11 -41.38 3.41
C HIS A 47 -26.27 -40.49 2.95
N ASP A 48 -26.35 -39.26 3.44
CA ASP A 48 -27.08 -38.18 2.75
C ASP A 48 -26.09 -37.21 2.08
N ASN A 49 -26.11 -37.21 0.75
CA ASN A 49 -25.35 -36.28 -0.10
C ASN A 49 -26.18 -35.02 -0.33
N GLU A 50 -26.18 -34.08 0.61
CA GLU A 50 -26.83 -32.78 0.40
C GLU A 50 -25.91 -31.84 -0.41
N LYS A 51 -26.01 -31.93 -1.75
CA LYS A 51 -25.46 -30.93 -2.67
C LYS A 51 -26.25 -29.62 -2.51
N THR A 52 -25.74 -28.68 -1.72
CA THR A 52 -26.32 -27.34 -1.62
C THR A 52 -26.03 -26.55 -2.91
N SER A 53 -27.06 -26.32 -3.72
CA SER A 53 -26.97 -25.57 -4.98
C SER A 53 -26.90 -24.06 -4.74
N ILE A 54 -26.02 -23.38 -5.50
CA ILE A 54 -25.69 -21.95 -5.34
C ILE A 54 -26.79 -20.99 -5.88
N SER A 55 -27.87 -21.52 -6.45
CA SER A 55 -28.89 -20.76 -7.21
C SER A 55 -29.82 -19.85 -6.40
N ASP A 56 -30.03 -20.10 -5.11
CA ASP A 56 -31.27 -19.67 -4.44
C ASP A 56 -31.15 -18.36 -3.64
N VAL A 57 -30.05 -17.60 -3.81
CA VAL A 57 -29.76 -16.38 -3.02
C VAL A 57 -30.10 -15.07 -3.76
N VAL A 58 -30.47 -15.10 -5.05
CA VAL A 58 -30.66 -13.89 -5.86
C VAL A 58 -32.11 -13.71 -6.34
N SER A 59 -32.93 -13.10 -5.47
CA SER A 59 -34.12 -12.34 -5.88
C SER A 59 -33.92 -10.86 -5.58
N VAL A 60 -34.00 -10.02 -6.62
CA VAL A 60 -33.81 -8.57 -6.50
C VAL A 60 -35.17 -7.89 -6.34
N ASP A 61 -35.55 -7.59 -5.10
CA ASP A 61 -36.64 -6.65 -4.82
C ASP A 61 -36.11 -5.22 -4.70
N GLY A 62 -36.67 -4.33 -5.51
CA GLY A 62 -36.27 -2.94 -5.58
C GLY A 62 -36.93 -2.08 -4.51
N ASP A 63 -36.27 -1.92 -3.35
CA ASP A 63 -36.26 -0.63 -2.64
C ASP A 63 -35.10 -0.53 -1.64
N GLY A 64 -34.40 0.61 -1.64
CA GLY A 64 -33.07 0.73 -1.04
C GLY A 64 -33.01 0.88 0.48
N LYS A 65 -32.97 -0.22 1.24
CA LYS A 65 -32.51 -0.27 2.65
C LYS A 65 -31.78 -1.58 2.99
N VAL A 66 -30.44 -1.54 3.05
CA VAL A 66 -29.58 -2.72 3.29
C VAL A 66 -28.99 -2.78 4.72
N GLU A 67 -29.47 -1.94 5.65
CA GLU A 67 -28.91 -1.89 7.02
C GLU A 67 -29.32 -3.07 7.93
N GLY A 68 -30.35 -3.85 7.58
CA GLY A 68 -30.89 -4.93 8.41
C GLY A 68 -30.31 -6.33 8.16
N LYS A 69 -29.84 -6.63 6.94
CA LYS A 69 -29.31 -7.96 6.58
C LYS A 69 -27.85 -8.15 7.04
N LEU A 70 -27.09 -7.05 7.11
CA LEU A 70 -25.63 -7.06 7.34
C LEU A 70 -25.22 -7.64 8.70
N SER A 71 -25.99 -7.41 9.77
CA SER A 71 -25.66 -7.97 11.10
C SER A 71 -26.04 -9.45 11.25
N ALA A 72 -26.94 -9.96 10.40
CA ALA A 72 -27.37 -11.35 10.44
C ALA A 72 -26.32 -12.28 9.78
N ASP A 73 -25.76 -11.88 8.63
CA ASP A 73 -24.72 -12.65 7.94
C ASP A 73 -23.34 -12.60 8.65
N LEU A 74 -23.02 -11.49 9.33
CA LEU A 74 -21.87 -11.47 10.23
C LEU A 74 -22.12 -12.35 11.47
N GLY A 75 -23.35 -12.37 12.00
CA GLY A 75 -23.75 -13.23 13.11
C GLY A 75 -23.63 -14.73 12.78
N SER A 76 -24.10 -15.17 11.60
CA SER A 76 -24.02 -16.58 11.18
C SER A 76 -22.58 -17.04 10.95
N LEU A 77 -21.68 -16.14 10.51
CA LEU A 77 -20.24 -16.40 10.45
C LEU A 77 -19.56 -16.42 11.84
N GLU A 78 -20.06 -15.63 12.80
CA GLU A 78 -19.62 -15.69 14.20
C GLU A 78 -20.10 -16.97 14.91
N ASP A 79 -21.28 -17.49 14.58
CA ASP A 79 -21.82 -18.74 15.14
C ASP A 79 -21.02 -19.98 14.71
N GLY A 80 -20.42 -19.97 13.51
CA GLY A 80 -19.46 -20.99 13.09
C GLY A 80 -18.11 -20.92 13.83
N ALA A 81 -17.83 -19.83 14.54
CA ALA A 81 -16.57 -19.58 15.25
C ALA A 81 -16.68 -19.75 16.78
N GLN A 82 -17.71 -20.44 17.27
CA GLN A 82 -17.97 -20.71 18.69
C GLN A 82 -16.86 -21.56 19.34
N GLY A 83 -15.78 -20.91 19.76
CA GLY A 83 -14.63 -21.52 20.44
C GLY A 83 -13.32 -20.73 20.30
N LEU A 84 -13.22 -19.80 19.34
CA LEU A 84 -12.00 -19.05 19.08
C LEU A 84 -11.85 -17.81 19.99
N PRO A 85 -10.70 -17.61 20.66
CA PRO A 85 -10.50 -16.46 21.54
C PRO A 85 -10.36 -15.17 20.72
N ARG A 86 -11.38 -14.30 20.81
CA ARG A 86 -11.38 -12.97 20.17
C ARG A 86 -10.12 -12.19 20.53
N ARG A 87 -9.38 -11.73 19.52
CA ARG A 87 -8.13 -10.95 19.71
C ARG A 87 -8.44 -9.63 20.43
N PRO A 88 -7.62 -9.21 21.41
CA PRO A 88 -7.92 -8.03 22.21
C PRO A 88 -7.86 -6.74 21.38
N MET A 89 -8.76 -5.80 21.69
CA MET A 89 -8.66 -4.42 21.20
C MET A 89 -7.60 -3.67 22.02
N ARG A 90 -6.78 -2.88 21.32
CA ARG A 90 -5.81 -1.93 21.89
C ARG A 90 -6.39 -0.52 21.73
N PHE A 91 -6.13 0.34 22.71
CA PHE A 91 -6.71 1.69 22.79
C PHE A 91 -5.64 2.79 22.82
N GLU A 92 -4.38 2.40 22.83
CA GLU A 92 -3.21 3.28 22.85
C GLU A 92 -3.26 4.28 21.66
N ALA A 93 -3.54 3.81 20.45
CA ALA A 93 -3.71 4.67 19.26
C ALA A 93 -4.87 5.67 19.42
N ALA A 94 -5.99 5.25 20.02
CA ALA A 94 -7.13 6.12 20.29
C ALA A 94 -6.80 7.22 21.31
N ILE A 95 -6.02 6.89 22.35
CA ILE A 95 -5.53 7.86 23.34
C ILE A 95 -4.55 8.84 22.67
N PHE A 96 -3.58 8.34 21.90
CA PHE A 96 -2.54 9.16 21.28
C PHE A 96 -3.16 10.14 20.27
N MET A 97 -4.07 9.65 19.43
CA MET A 97 -4.79 10.48 18.47
C MET A 97 -5.78 11.44 19.13
N GLY A 98 -6.41 11.05 20.23
CA GLY A 98 -7.26 11.93 21.05
C GLY A 98 -6.48 13.11 21.62
N ILE A 99 -5.29 12.87 22.16
CA ILE A 99 -4.39 13.93 22.66
C ILE A 99 -3.91 14.83 21.50
N ALA A 100 -3.51 14.25 20.37
CA ALA A 100 -3.09 15.01 19.19
C ALA A 100 -4.21 15.92 18.66
N THR A 101 -5.42 15.37 18.54
CA THR A 101 -6.65 16.10 18.16
C THR A 101 -6.95 17.22 19.17
N GLY A 102 -6.81 16.97 20.46
CA GLY A 102 -6.96 17.97 21.52
C GLY A 102 -5.96 19.13 21.40
N PHE A 103 -4.69 18.84 21.11
CA PHE A 103 -3.68 19.89 20.85
C PHE A 103 -3.96 20.67 19.57
N SER A 104 -4.51 20.05 18.53
CA SER A 104 -4.93 20.76 17.31
C SER A 104 -6.09 21.71 17.55
N PHE A 105 -7.08 21.31 18.36
CA PHE A 105 -8.12 22.24 18.82
C PHE A 105 -7.53 23.35 19.70
N LEU A 106 -6.60 23.04 20.60
CA LEU A 106 -5.94 24.05 21.43
C LEU A 106 -5.18 25.10 20.59
N PHE A 107 -4.49 24.70 19.53
CA PHE A 107 -3.80 25.64 18.63
C PHE A 107 -4.80 26.57 17.91
N VAL A 108 -5.94 26.06 17.48
CA VAL A 108 -7.01 26.89 16.90
C VAL A 108 -7.62 27.83 17.95
N ILE A 109 -7.87 27.35 19.16
CA ILE A 109 -8.41 28.16 20.27
C ILE A 109 -7.45 29.30 20.62
N ILE A 110 -6.14 29.03 20.78
CA ILE A 110 -5.11 30.06 21.03
C ILE A 110 -5.05 31.08 19.89
N ALA A 111 -5.26 30.65 18.64
CA ALA A 111 -5.28 31.57 17.51
C ALA A 111 -6.51 32.49 17.53
N LEU A 112 -7.70 31.95 17.84
CA LEU A 112 -8.94 32.73 17.99
C LEU A 112 -8.91 33.66 19.23
N ASP A 113 -8.27 33.24 20.31
CA ASP A 113 -8.08 34.02 21.54
C ASP A 113 -7.26 35.30 21.26
N ARG A 114 -6.16 35.19 20.50
CA ARG A 114 -5.39 36.35 20.04
C ARG A 114 -6.20 37.32 19.18
N MET A 115 -7.06 36.79 18.31
CA MET A 115 -7.96 37.62 17.50
C MET A 115 -9.00 38.35 18.36
N LEU A 116 -9.49 37.70 19.44
CA LEU A 116 -10.40 38.31 20.40
C LEU A 116 -9.72 39.44 21.16
N ASP A 117 -8.51 39.21 21.69
CA ASP A 117 -7.70 40.23 22.36
C ASP A 117 -7.49 41.47 21.47
N GLU A 118 -7.05 41.28 20.23
CA GLU A 118 -6.88 42.41 19.31
C GLU A 118 -8.20 43.13 18.99
N SER A 119 -9.31 42.39 18.80
CA SER A 119 -10.65 42.98 18.60
C SER A 119 -11.10 43.81 19.80
N MET A 120 -10.77 43.41 21.03
CA MET A 120 -11.06 44.19 22.23
C MET A 120 -10.20 45.44 22.35
N VAL A 121 -8.97 45.43 21.82
CA VAL A 121 -8.03 46.57 21.88
C VAL A 121 -8.34 47.65 20.83
N ASP A 122 -8.63 47.28 19.58
CA ASP A 122 -8.82 48.25 18.49
C ASP A 122 -10.27 48.36 17.95
N GLY A 123 -11.21 47.59 18.51
CA GLY A 123 -12.63 47.61 18.15
C GLY A 123 -12.95 47.10 16.74
N THR A 124 -11.97 46.56 16.00
CA THR A 124 -12.14 46.14 14.61
C THR A 124 -12.48 44.65 14.52
N TYR A 125 -13.61 44.35 13.88
CA TYR A 125 -14.10 42.97 13.72
C TYR A 125 -13.76 42.35 12.36
N ILE A 126 -13.16 43.10 11.42
CA ILE A 126 -12.78 42.59 10.08
C ILE A 126 -11.85 41.37 10.18
N ARG A 127 -10.98 41.32 11.19
CA ARG A 127 -10.08 40.17 11.44
C ARG A 127 -10.80 38.83 11.56
N TRP A 128 -12.06 38.80 12.02
CA TRP A 128 -12.84 37.57 12.13
C TRP A 128 -13.08 36.85 10.79
N ALA A 129 -12.85 37.50 9.65
CA ALA A 129 -12.76 36.81 8.36
C ALA A 129 -11.66 35.72 8.32
N LEU A 130 -10.57 35.87 9.10
CA LEU A 130 -9.50 34.87 9.22
C LEU A 130 -9.96 33.58 9.92
N ALA A 131 -11.04 33.61 10.71
CA ALA A 131 -11.60 32.42 11.34
C ALA A 131 -12.13 31.40 10.31
N ALA A 132 -12.42 31.82 9.08
CA ALA A 132 -12.73 30.90 7.96
C ALA A 132 -11.56 29.96 7.60
N VAL A 133 -10.32 30.31 7.99
CA VAL A 133 -9.11 29.49 7.80
C VAL A 133 -8.89 28.51 8.96
N ALA A 134 -9.61 28.65 10.08
CA ALA A 134 -9.44 27.79 11.26
C ALA A 134 -9.59 26.27 10.98
N PRO A 135 -10.50 25.79 10.10
CA PRO A 135 -10.54 24.38 9.72
C PRO A 135 -9.28 23.90 8.98
N LEU A 136 -8.67 24.76 8.16
CA LEU A 136 -7.42 24.45 7.46
C LEU A 136 -6.25 24.41 8.45
N LEU A 137 -6.19 25.37 9.37
CA LEU A 137 -5.20 25.40 10.46
C LEU A 137 -5.31 24.14 11.33
N PHE A 138 -6.52 23.74 11.71
CA PHE A 138 -6.78 22.50 12.43
C PHE A 138 -6.18 21.30 11.69
N CYS A 139 -6.58 21.10 10.44
CA CYS A 139 -6.15 19.94 9.63
C CYS A 139 -4.63 19.89 9.41
N VAL A 140 -3.97 21.02 9.12
CA VAL A 140 -2.50 21.08 8.98
C VAL A 140 -1.81 20.85 10.32
N SER A 141 -2.37 21.36 11.42
CA SER A 141 -1.82 21.12 12.77
C SER A 141 -1.92 19.66 13.21
N LEU A 142 -2.92 18.91 12.72
CA LEU A 142 -3.22 17.54 13.18
C LEU A 142 -2.07 16.56 12.91
N PHE A 143 -1.42 16.67 11.75
CA PHE A 143 -0.22 15.88 11.46
C PHE A 143 0.96 16.27 12.37
N PHE A 144 1.13 17.57 12.64
CA PHE A 144 2.18 18.08 13.53
C PHE A 144 1.98 17.61 14.98
N THR A 145 0.77 17.71 15.52
CA THR A 145 0.46 17.28 16.89
C THR A 145 0.50 15.75 17.02
N GLN A 146 0.07 15.00 16.00
CA GLN A 146 0.24 13.54 15.95
C GLN A 146 1.71 13.15 15.99
N ALA A 147 2.57 13.80 15.19
CA ALA A 147 4.00 13.54 15.20
C ALA A 147 4.64 13.88 16.56
N LEU A 148 4.27 15.02 17.17
CA LEU A 148 4.71 15.41 18.51
C LEU A 148 4.33 14.37 19.57
N VAL A 149 3.07 13.94 19.59
CA VAL A 149 2.55 12.95 20.54
C VAL A 149 3.24 11.60 20.34
N ASN A 150 3.43 11.16 19.10
CA ASN A 150 4.18 9.94 18.78
C ASN A 150 5.64 10.01 19.24
N CYS A 151 6.31 11.16 19.15
CA CYS A 151 7.68 11.30 19.69
C CYS A 151 7.74 11.05 21.20
N VAL A 152 6.77 11.56 21.96
CA VAL A 152 6.66 11.32 23.41
C VAL A 152 6.41 9.84 23.70
N PHE A 153 5.46 9.20 23.01
CA PHE A 153 5.12 7.80 23.26
C PHE A 153 6.17 6.80 22.77
N TYR A 154 6.88 7.07 21.68
CA TYR A 154 8.03 6.26 21.27
C TYR A 154 9.16 6.30 22.31
N THR A 155 9.36 7.45 22.96
CA THR A 155 10.36 7.64 24.01
C THR A 155 9.94 6.98 25.33
N PHE A 156 8.72 7.21 25.81
CA PHE A 156 8.28 6.86 27.18
C PHE A 156 7.08 5.89 27.27
N GLY A 157 6.26 5.79 26.21
CA GLY A 157 5.04 4.96 26.18
C GLY A 157 5.31 3.46 26.16
N PRO A 158 4.29 2.60 26.35
CA PRO A 158 4.46 1.15 26.37
C PRO A 158 4.98 0.62 25.01
N VAL A 159 5.68 -0.52 25.03
CA VAL A 159 6.17 -1.23 23.83
C VAL A 159 5.90 -2.73 23.83
N SER A 160 5.35 -3.28 24.93
CA SER A 160 5.09 -4.72 25.06
C SER A 160 4.03 -5.23 24.09
N GLN A 161 3.07 -4.36 23.71
CA GLN A 161 2.01 -4.64 22.76
C GLN A 161 2.53 -5.02 21.36
N PHE A 162 3.73 -4.55 20.98
CA PHE A 162 4.41 -4.92 19.73
C PHE A 162 4.74 -6.42 19.63
N TYR A 163 4.81 -7.13 20.76
CA TYR A 163 5.04 -8.58 20.79
C TYR A 163 3.75 -9.38 21.07
N THR A 164 2.58 -8.78 20.90
CA THR A 164 1.28 -9.43 21.14
C THR A 164 0.33 -9.21 19.99
N ASN A 165 -0.51 -10.20 19.67
CA ASN A 165 -1.55 -10.04 18.66
C ASN A 165 -2.72 -9.21 19.21
N SER A 166 -3.34 -8.39 18.34
CA SER A 166 -4.50 -7.56 18.63
C SER A 166 -5.52 -7.65 17.48
N LYS A 167 -6.64 -6.92 17.57
CA LYS A 167 -7.62 -6.84 16.48
C LYS A 167 -7.00 -6.42 15.13
N TYR A 168 -6.10 -5.42 15.14
CA TYR A 168 -5.52 -4.80 13.94
C TYR A 168 -4.07 -5.21 13.65
N TYR A 169 -3.45 -6.04 14.50
CA TYR A 169 -2.02 -6.37 14.39
C TYR A 169 -1.68 -7.82 14.72
N SER A 170 -0.71 -8.37 13.98
CA SER A 170 -0.17 -9.73 14.12
C SER A 170 1.35 -9.69 14.23
N GLY A 171 1.86 -9.71 15.46
CA GLY A 171 3.29 -9.85 15.77
C GLY A 171 3.74 -11.32 15.84
N ILE A 172 2.83 -12.23 16.15
CA ILE A 172 3.06 -13.67 16.32
C ILE A 172 2.26 -14.44 15.26
N ALA A 173 2.91 -15.38 14.57
CA ALA A 173 2.26 -16.26 13.60
C ALA A 173 1.24 -17.20 14.29
N PRO A 174 0.17 -17.64 13.61
CA PRO A 174 -0.77 -18.61 14.16
C PRO A 174 -0.07 -19.95 14.46
N THR A 175 -0.46 -20.59 15.56
CA THR A 175 0.15 -21.85 16.03
C THR A 175 -0.12 -23.03 15.10
N SER A 176 0.71 -24.07 15.20
CA SER A 176 0.53 -25.36 14.54
C SER A 176 -0.77 -26.07 14.90
N ASP A 177 -1.24 -25.82 16.12
CA ASP A 177 -2.25 -26.63 16.81
C ASP A 177 -3.66 -26.30 16.31
N PHE A 178 -3.83 -25.18 15.60
CA PHE A 178 -5.03 -24.91 14.82
C PHE A 178 -4.98 -25.73 13.52
N ASN A 179 -5.50 -26.95 13.62
CA ASN A 179 -5.74 -27.80 12.47
C ASN A 179 -6.87 -27.18 11.65
N VAL A 180 -6.54 -26.62 10.49
CA VAL A 180 -7.55 -26.23 9.51
C VAL A 180 -7.85 -27.52 8.75
N ASP A 181 -8.98 -28.16 9.03
CA ASP A 181 -9.31 -29.50 8.51
C ASP A 181 -9.28 -29.57 6.97
N LYS A 182 -9.44 -28.42 6.30
CA LYS A 182 -9.18 -28.23 4.87
C LYS A 182 -8.52 -26.87 4.63
N LEU A 183 -7.27 -26.85 4.18
CA LEU A 183 -6.60 -25.60 3.77
C LEU A 183 -7.28 -25.02 2.51
N PRO A 184 -7.62 -23.72 2.49
CA PRO A 184 -8.34 -23.09 1.37
C PRO A 184 -7.48 -23.04 0.10
N HIS A 185 -8.13 -22.95 -1.07
CA HIS A 185 -7.41 -22.62 -2.30
C HIS A 185 -6.90 -21.19 -2.26
N VAL A 186 -5.61 -20.99 -2.56
CA VAL A 186 -4.99 -19.65 -2.61
C VAL A 186 -4.60 -19.30 -4.04
N THR A 187 -5.26 -18.30 -4.63
CA THR A 187 -4.89 -17.76 -5.95
C THR A 187 -3.85 -16.66 -5.76
N ILE A 188 -2.67 -16.80 -6.34
CA ILE A 188 -1.66 -15.73 -6.36
C ILE A 188 -1.93 -14.84 -7.56
N GLN A 189 -2.47 -13.64 -7.33
CA GLN A 189 -2.76 -12.66 -8.38
C GLN A 189 -1.57 -11.71 -8.57
N MET A 190 -1.07 -11.61 -9.81
CA MET A 190 0.07 -10.75 -10.18
C MET A 190 -0.27 -9.90 -11.42
N PRO A 191 -0.49 -8.58 -11.28
CA PRO A 191 -0.59 -7.69 -12.43
C PRO A 191 0.79 -7.36 -12.99
N VAL A 192 0.93 -7.46 -14.31
CA VAL A 192 2.15 -7.21 -15.09
C VAL A 192 1.82 -6.28 -16.27
N TYR A 193 2.75 -5.38 -16.62
CA TYR A 193 2.57 -4.42 -17.72
C TYR A 193 3.70 -4.43 -18.76
N LYS A 194 4.94 -4.19 -18.34
CA LYS A 194 6.13 -4.04 -19.20
C LYS A 194 7.44 -4.53 -18.57
N GLU A 195 7.37 -5.07 -17.36
CA GLU A 195 8.51 -5.56 -16.58
C GLU A 195 9.20 -6.75 -17.28
N SER A 196 10.53 -6.84 -17.16
CA SER A 196 11.30 -7.93 -17.80
C SER A 196 10.92 -9.31 -17.25
N LEU A 197 10.95 -10.30 -18.15
CA LEU A 197 10.76 -11.69 -17.79
C LEU A 197 11.89 -12.18 -16.87
N GLU A 198 13.15 -11.97 -17.27
CA GLU A 198 14.32 -12.48 -16.54
C GLU A 198 14.64 -11.69 -15.27
N ALA A 199 14.56 -10.35 -15.33
CA ALA A 199 15.01 -9.51 -14.22
C ALA A 199 13.97 -9.35 -13.10
N THR A 200 12.67 -9.44 -13.44
CA THR A 200 11.57 -9.10 -12.54
C THR A 200 10.63 -10.29 -12.31
N ILE A 201 9.97 -10.76 -13.37
CA ILE A 201 8.86 -11.74 -13.27
C ILE A 201 9.35 -13.12 -12.81
N MET A 202 10.44 -13.62 -13.40
CA MET A 202 10.98 -14.95 -13.11
C MET A 202 11.51 -15.10 -11.68
N PRO A 203 12.31 -14.17 -11.10
CA PRO A 203 12.70 -14.21 -9.70
C PRO A 203 11.50 -14.25 -8.74
N SER A 204 10.47 -13.43 -8.99
CA SER A 204 9.27 -13.36 -8.17
C SER A 204 8.47 -14.66 -8.22
N ILE A 205 8.22 -15.20 -9.42
CA ILE A 205 7.55 -16.49 -9.61
C ILE A 205 8.36 -17.64 -8.99
N ASN A 206 9.68 -17.66 -9.11
CA ASN A 206 10.53 -18.66 -8.45
C ASN A 206 10.42 -18.58 -6.91
N SER A 207 10.22 -17.39 -6.33
CA SER A 207 9.95 -17.23 -4.89
C SER A 207 8.57 -17.75 -4.50
N ILE A 208 7.55 -17.43 -5.30
CA ILE A 208 6.16 -17.84 -5.09
C ILE A 208 6.01 -19.36 -5.22
N GLN A 209 6.62 -19.98 -6.22
CA GLN A 209 6.58 -21.43 -6.43
C GLN A 209 7.17 -22.21 -5.25
N LYS A 210 8.20 -21.70 -4.57
CA LYS A 210 8.69 -22.31 -3.32
C LYS A 210 7.62 -22.30 -2.23
N ALA A 211 6.89 -21.18 -2.09
CA ALA A 211 5.81 -21.07 -1.13
C ALA A 211 4.61 -21.99 -1.46
N MET A 212 4.26 -22.09 -2.74
CA MET A 212 3.27 -23.06 -3.24
C MET A 212 3.67 -24.51 -2.96
N ILE A 213 4.95 -24.87 -3.17
CA ILE A 213 5.46 -26.22 -2.85
C ILE A 213 5.38 -26.50 -1.34
N SER A 214 5.68 -25.52 -0.48
CA SER A 214 5.51 -25.69 0.97
C SER A 214 4.04 -25.92 1.31
N TYR A 215 3.14 -25.11 0.77
CA TYR A 215 1.69 -25.19 1.00
C TYR A 215 1.09 -26.52 0.51
N ALA A 216 1.48 -26.98 -0.68
CA ALA A 216 1.04 -28.25 -1.26
C ALA A 216 1.47 -29.47 -0.43
N ARG A 217 2.70 -29.46 0.12
CA ARG A 217 3.17 -30.50 1.07
C ARG A 217 2.36 -30.57 2.36
N GLN A 218 1.56 -29.55 2.64
CA GLN A 218 0.74 -29.41 3.85
C GLN A 218 -0.75 -29.66 3.55
N GLY A 219 -1.10 -30.04 2.31
CA GLY A 219 -2.48 -30.32 1.88
C GLY A 219 -3.23 -29.10 1.30
N GLY A 220 -2.58 -27.94 1.20
CA GLY A 220 -3.17 -26.76 0.55
C GLY A 220 -3.08 -26.83 -0.98
N THR A 221 -3.93 -26.08 -1.67
CA THR A 221 -3.88 -25.95 -3.14
C THR A 221 -3.75 -24.47 -3.54
N SER A 222 -3.07 -24.20 -4.65
CA SER A 222 -2.79 -22.81 -5.07
C SER A 222 -2.52 -22.71 -6.56
N SER A 223 -2.96 -21.62 -7.18
CA SER A 223 -2.71 -21.27 -8.59
C SER A 223 -1.97 -19.94 -8.72
N ILE A 224 -1.29 -19.69 -9.85
CA ILE A 224 -0.77 -18.36 -10.20
C ILE A 224 -1.65 -17.82 -11.34
N PHE A 225 -2.22 -16.63 -11.12
CA PHE A 225 -3.02 -15.90 -12.09
C PHE A 225 -2.35 -14.55 -12.42
N VAL A 226 -1.83 -14.42 -13.64
CA VAL A 226 -1.13 -13.20 -14.09
C VAL A 226 -2.06 -12.35 -14.96
N ASN A 227 -2.22 -11.08 -14.61
CA ASN A 227 -2.89 -10.11 -15.49
C ASN A 227 -1.81 -9.41 -16.32
N ASP A 228 -1.42 -9.98 -17.46
CA ASP A 228 -0.26 -9.55 -18.25
C ASP A 228 -0.64 -8.68 -19.44
N ASP A 229 -0.72 -7.37 -19.21
CA ASP A 229 -0.91 -6.37 -20.27
C ASP A 229 0.20 -6.39 -21.33
N GLY A 230 1.37 -6.96 -21.01
CA GLY A 230 2.55 -7.05 -21.84
C GLY A 230 2.40 -8.03 -23.00
N MET A 231 1.57 -9.08 -22.85
CA MET A 231 1.36 -10.07 -23.92
C MET A 231 0.87 -9.42 -25.23
N GLN A 232 0.00 -8.42 -25.17
CA GLN A 232 -0.45 -7.68 -26.37
C GLN A 232 0.42 -6.46 -26.73
N LEU A 233 1.45 -6.14 -25.94
CA LEU A 233 2.31 -4.94 -26.13
C LEU A 233 3.76 -5.25 -26.52
N LEU A 234 4.26 -6.45 -26.19
CA LEU A 234 5.63 -6.87 -26.48
C LEU A 234 5.81 -7.31 -27.93
N SER A 235 7.07 -7.29 -28.39
CA SER A 235 7.47 -7.94 -29.63
C SER A 235 7.15 -9.43 -29.61
N GLN A 236 6.99 -10.03 -30.79
CA GLN A 236 6.62 -11.44 -30.92
C GLN A 236 7.62 -12.38 -30.20
N GLU A 237 8.93 -12.13 -30.33
CA GLU A 237 9.98 -12.92 -29.69
C GLU A 237 9.86 -12.95 -28.16
N LEU A 238 9.81 -11.77 -27.52
CA LEU A 238 9.67 -11.65 -26.07
C LEU A 238 8.32 -12.18 -25.54
N ARG A 239 7.27 -12.10 -26.37
CA ARG A 239 5.96 -12.66 -26.07
C ARG A 239 6.00 -14.20 -26.11
N GLU A 240 6.57 -14.80 -27.15
CA GLU A 240 6.69 -16.25 -27.27
C GLU A 240 7.53 -16.84 -26.14
N GLU A 241 8.63 -16.19 -25.77
CA GLU A 241 9.43 -16.57 -24.61
C GLU A 241 8.61 -16.55 -23.31
N ARG A 242 7.83 -15.48 -23.10
CA ARG A 242 6.97 -15.32 -21.92
C ARG A 242 5.81 -16.32 -21.88
N MET A 243 5.16 -16.59 -23.01
CA MET A 243 4.11 -17.60 -23.11
C MET A 243 4.66 -18.99 -22.77
N ARG A 244 5.80 -19.38 -23.36
CA ARG A 244 6.50 -20.62 -23.00
C ARG A 244 6.87 -20.67 -21.53
N PHE A 245 7.31 -19.55 -20.93
CA PHE A 245 7.66 -19.51 -19.52
C PHE A 245 6.45 -19.77 -18.60
N TYR A 246 5.27 -19.21 -18.93
CA TYR A 246 4.01 -19.45 -18.20
C TYR A 246 3.46 -20.87 -18.42
N GLU A 247 3.46 -21.35 -19.66
CA GLU A 247 3.03 -22.69 -20.05
C GLU A 247 3.83 -23.79 -19.32
N ASN A 248 5.17 -23.72 -19.36
CA ASN A 248 6.07 -24.65 -18.67
C ASN A 248 5.94 -24.63 -17.12
N ARG A 249 5.11 -23.74 -16.56
CA ARG A 249 4.90 -23.57 -15.12
C ARG A 249 3.43 -23.66 -14.69
N ASN A 250 2.53 -24.02 -15.61
CA ASN A 250 1.07 -24.06 -15.38
C ASN A 250 0.51 -22.74 -14.82
N ILE A 251 0.96 -21.61 -15.39
CA ILE A 251 0.56 -20.27 -14.97
C ILE A 251 -0.57 -19.76 -15.88
N GLY A 252 -1.73 -19.51 -15.28
CA GLY A 252 -2.85 -18.90 -15.99
C GLY A 252 -2.62 -17.41 -16.20
N TRP A 253 -2.98 -16.90 -17.37
CA TRP A 253 -2.82 -15.47 -17.67
C TRP A 253 -3.96 -14.90 -18.51
N VAL A 254 -4.20 -13.60 -18.35
CA VAL A 254 -5.15 -12.81 -19.14
C VAL A 254 -4.49 -11.50 -19.55
N ALA A 255 -4.69 -11.12 -20.82
CA ALA A 255 -4.21 -9.90 -21.43
C ALA A 255 -5.31 -9.20 -22.22
N ARG A 256 -5.47 -7.89 -22.00
CA ARG A 256 -6.50 -7.03 -22.62
C ARG A 256 -5.93 -6.18 -23.77
N PRO A 257 -6.77 -5.65 -24.68
CA PRO A 257 -6.30 -4.88 -25.84
C PRO A 257 -5.43 -3.69 -25.47
N PRO A 258 -4.47 -3.28 -26.34
CA PRO A 258 -3.79 -2.01 -26.20
C PRO A 258 -4.77 -0.84 -26.19
N HIS A 259 -4.40 0.26 -25.50
CA HIS A 259 -5.25 1.44 -25.42
C HIS A 259 -5.38 2.10 -26.80
N GLY A 260 -6.61 2.26 -27.29
CA GLY A 260 -6.93 2.82 -28.60
C GLY A 260 -7.14 1.79 -29.71
N THR A 261 -6.84 0.51 -29.48
CA THR A 261 -7.09 -0.57 -30.46
C THR A 261 -8.58 -0.88 -30.53
N ASN A 262 -9.17 -0.91 -31.72
CA ASN A 262 -10.60 -1.19 -31.97
C ASN A 262 -11.60 -0.31 -31.17
N GLY A 263 -11.17 0.86 -30.70
CA GLY A 263 -11.97 1.72 -29.81
C GLY A 263 -11.88 1.37 -28.33
N PHE A 264 -11.12 0.33 -27.95
CA PHE A 264 -10.91 -0.06 -26.56
C PHE A 264 -10.11 0.99 -25.77
N VAL A 265 -10.77 1.64 -24.80
CA VAL A 265 -10.15 2.61 -23.91
C VAL A 265 -9.78 1.92 -22.60
N ARG A 266 -8.48 1.62 -22.39
CA ARG A 266 -7.99 1.18 -21.07
C ARG A 266 -8.37 2.22 -20.02
N ALA A 267 -9.30 1.87 -19.15
CA ALA A 267 -9.85 2.74 -18.12
C ALA A 267 -8.83 3.06 -17.02
N GLY A 268 -9.03 4.21 -16.38
CA GLY A 268 -8.26 4.67 -15.24
C GLY A 268 -6.93 5.35 -15.55
N ARG A 269 -6.56 6.27 -14.64
CA ARG A 269 -5.27 6.97 -14.68
C ARG A 269 -4.11 6.04 -14.35
N PHE A 270 -4.33 5.16 -13.38
CA PHE A 270 -3.42 4.08 -13.04
C PHE A 270 -4.00 2.76 -13.54
N LYS A 271 -3.24 2.08 -14.41
CA LYS A 271 -3.77 0.97 -15.23
C LYS A 271 -3.82 -0.38 -14.51
N LYS A 272 -3.35 -0.47 -13.24
CA LYS A 272 -3.32 -1.69 -12.43
C LYS A 272 -4.74 -2.15 -12.06
N ALA A 273 -5.54 -1.27 -11.46
CA ALA A 273 -6.95 -1.50 -11.13
C ALA A 273 -7.76 -2.11 -12.29
N SER A 274 -7.71 -1.46 -13.46
CA SER A 274 -8.44 -1.90 -14.65
C SER A 274 -7.85 -3.12 -15.35
N ASN A 275 -6.59 -3.49 -15.04
CA ASN A 275 -5.99 -4.75 -15.50
C ASN A 275 -6.54 -5.91 -14.67
N MET A 276 -6.52 -5.75 -13.34
CA MET A 276 -7.05 -6.73 -12.39
C MET A 276 -8.56 -6.92 -12.57
N ASN A 277 -9.34 -5.85 -12.73
CA ASN A 277 -10.77 -5.97 -13.04
C ASN A 277 -11.01 -6.74 -14.35
N TYR A 278 -10.31 -6.43 -15.44
CA TYR A 278 -10.51 -7.15 -16.71
C TYR A 278 -10.21 -8.65 -16.58
N GLY A 279 -9.12 -9.00 -15.91
CA GLY A 279 -8.80 -10.39 -15.59
C GLY A 279 -9.86 -11.08 -14.73
N LEU A 280 -10.32 -10.43 -13.67
CA LEU A 280 -11.36 -10.95 -12.78
C LEU A 280 -12.72 -11.07 -13.47
N THR A 281 -13.08 -10.16 -14.38
CA THR A 281 -14.31 -10.25 -15.17
C THR A 281 -14.27 -11.46 -16.11
N LEU A 282 -13.15 -11.71 -16.79
CA LEU A 282 -13.02 -12.88 -17.66
C LEU A 282 -13.01 -14.19 -16.85
N ALA A 283 -12.32 -14.22 -15.70
CA ALA A 283 -12.32 -15.37 -14.79
C ALA A 283 -13.71 -15.67 -14.22
N LEU A 284 -14.50 -14.64 -13.85
CA LEU A 284 -15.88 -14.81 -13.41
C LEU A 284 -16.80 -15.31 -14.54
N ARG A 285 -16.65 -14.77 -15.77
CA ARG A 285 -17.43 -15.25 -16.92
C ARG A 285 -17.07 -16.70 -17.30
N MET A 286 -15.82 -17.09 -17.14
CA MET A 286 -15.36 -18.47 -17.30
C MET A 286 -16.01 -19.40 -16.26
N GLU A 287 -16.11 -19.02 -14.98
CA GLU A 287 -16.81 -19.83 -13.96
C GLU A 287 -18.32 -19.93 -14.25
N GLU A 288 -18.97 -18.85 -14.71
CA GLU A 288 -20.38 -18.90 -15.16
C GLU A 288 -20.56 -19.91 -16.32
N LEU A 289 -19.69 -19.88 -17.32
CA LEU A 289 -19.70 -20.80 -18.45
C LEU A 289 -19.37 -22.24 -18.03
N LEU A 290 -18.49 -22.44 -17.05
CA LEU A 290 -18.18 -23.76 -16.50
C LEU A 290 -19.40 -24.33 -15.76
N GLU A 291 -20.10 -23.51 -14.97
CA GLU A 291 -21.39 -23.87 -14.38
C GLU A 291 -22.48 -24.18 -15.42
N GLU A 292 -22.54 -23.45 -16.54
CA GLU A 292 -23.45 -23.77 -17.66
C GLU A 292 -23.10 -25.14 -18.28
N LEU A 293 -21.81 -25.42 -18.51
CA LEU A 293 -21.34 -26.68 -19.11
C LEU A 293 -21.55 -27.89 -18.21
N ASP A 294 -21.38 -27.76 -16.89
CA ASP A 294 -21.67 -28.84 -15.95
C ASP A 294 -23.18 -29.11 -15.79
N LYS A 295 -24.04 -28.14 -16.11
CA LYS A 295 -25.50 -28.30 -16.16
C LYS A 295 -25.99 -28.89 -17.50
N ASP A 296 -25.21 -28.80 -18.57
CA ASP A 296 -25.53 -29.32 -19.91
C ASP A 296 -24.55 -30.45 -20.33
N PRO A 297 -24.81 -31.71 -19.93
CA PRO A 297 -23.95 -32.84 -20.29
C PRO A 297 -23.90 -33.10 -21.80
N ALA A 298 -24.91 -32.69 -22.58
CA ALA A 298 -24.89 -32.86 -24.03
C ALA A 298 -23.90 -31.88 -24.69
N ARG A 299 -23.83 -30.63 -24.19
CA ARG A 299 -22.82 -29.64 -24.61
C ARG A 299 -21.42 -30.02 -24.14
N LYS A 300 -21.28 -30.59 -22.94
CA LYS A 300 -20.02 -31.14 -22.43
C LYS A 300 -19.50 -32.33 -23.27
N ALA A 301 -20.39 -33.25 -23.65
CA ALA A 301 -20.07 -34.34 -24.58
C ALA A 301 -19.66 -33.83 -25.97
N ALA A 302 -20.36 -32.80 -26.49
CA ALA A 302 -20.07 -32.21 -27.80
C ALA A 302 -18.70 -31.50 -27.88
N LEU A 303 -18.15 -31.08 -26.74
CA LEU A 303 -16.77 -30.55 -26.63
C LEU A 303 -15.70 -31.66 -26.62
N GLY A 304 -16.08 -32.95 -26.65
CA GLY A 304 -15.14 -34.07 -26.64
C GLY A 304 -14.54 -34.38 -25.27
N VAL A 305 -15.15 -33.88 -24.18
CA VAL A 305 -14.73 -34.13 -22.80
C VAL A 305 -15.17 -35.54 -22.34
N ASP A 306 -16.25 -36.09 -22.93
CA ASP A 306 -16.68 -37.46 -22.68
C ASP A 306 -15.73 -38.48 -23.32
N GLY A 307 -15.15 -39.36 -22.51
CA GLY A 307 -14.23 -40.40 -22.97
C GLY A 307 -12.77 -39.97 -23.06
N LEU A 308 -12.37 -38.90 -22.35
CA LEU A 308 -10.97 -38.60 -22.08
C LEU A 308 -10.25 -39.80 -21.45
N ASP A 309 -8.95 -39.91 -21.71
CA ASP A 309 -8.08 -40.90 -21.06
C ASP A 309 -8.15 -40.70 -19.53
N PRO A 310 -8.37 -41.75 -18.70
CA PRO A 310 -8.41 -41.64 -17.24
C PRO A 310 -7.19 -40.98 -16.57
N PHE A 311 -6.10 -40.75 -17.30
CA PHE A 311 -4.94 -39.98 -16.85
C PHE A 311 -5.00 -38.47 -17.17
N MET A 312 -6.03 -37.97 -17.85
CA MET A 312 -6.27 -36.56 -18.16
C MET A 312 -6.95 -35.82 -17.00
N ASP A 313 -6.61 -34.54 -16.82
CA ASP A 313 -7.29 -33.63 -15.89
C ASP A 313 -8.58 -33.09 -16.53
N GLU A 314 -9.68 -33.85 -16.43
CA GLU A 314 -11.00 -33.47 -16.98
C GLU A 314 -11.44 -32.05 -16.55
N GLU A 315 -11.19 -31.68 -15.29
CA GLU A 315 -11.49 -30.35 -14.75
C GLU A 315 -10.63 -29.27 -15.42
N GLY A 316 -9.36 -29.58 -15.71
CA GLY A 316 -8.47 -28.71 -16.46
C GLY A 316 -8.94 -28.47 -17.89
N VAL A 317 -9.22 -29.54 -18.63
CA VAL A 317 -9.71 -29.48 -20.02
C VAL A 317 -11.04 -28.73 -20.11
N LEU A 318 -11.97 -28.98 -19.19
CA LEU A 318 -13.24 -28.25 -19.14
C LEU A 318 -13.04 -26.75 -18.83
N SER A 319 -12.11 -26.41 -17.93
CA SER A 319 -11.78 -25.02 -17.60
C SER A 319 -11.15 -24.29 -18.78
N ASP A 320 -10.30 -24.95 -19.57
CA ASP A 320 -9.71 -24.37 -20.78
C ASP A 320 -10.75 -24.14 -21.88
N HIS A 321 -11.71 -25.06 -22.08
CA HIS A 321 -12.84 -24.83 -22.99
C HIS A 321 -13.78 -23.72 -22.51
N ALA A 322 -14.07 -23.63 -21.21
CA ALA A 322 -14.85 -22.52 -20.66
C ALA A 322 -14.14 -21.17 -20.86
N LEU A 323 -12.81 -21.15 -20.75
CA LEU A 323 -12.00 -19.97 -21.03
C LEU A 323 -11.99 -19.60 -22.52
N GLU A 324 -11.89 -20.59 -23.42
CA GLU A 324 -11.97 -20.38 -24.86
C GLU A 324 -13.33 -19.76 -25.26
N LEU A 325 -14.44 -20.25 -24.68
CA LEU A 325 -15.76 -19.66 -24.86
C LEU A 325 -15.81 -18.21 -24.36
N ALA A 326 -15.31 -17.94 -23.14
CA ALA A 326 -15.26 -16.59 -22.57
C ALA A 326 -14.41 -15.63 -23.42
N VAL A 327 -13.29 -16.10 -23.97
CA VAL A 327 -12.43 -15.33 -24.89
C VAL A 327 -13.16 -15.05 -26.22
N ASN A 328 -13.85 -16.04 -26.77
CA ASN A 328 -14.61 -15.89 -28.02
C ASN A 328 -15.76 -14.87 -27.89
N GLU A 329 -16.42 -14.76 -26.73
CA GLU A 329 -17.40 -13.70 -26.44
C GLU A 329 -16.80 -12.28 -26.55
N THR A 330 -15.48 -12.12 -26.39
CA THR A 330 -14.78 -10.83 -26.54
C THR A 330 -14.45 -10.47 -28.00
N ASN A 331 -14.86 -11.27 -28.99
CA ASN A 331 -14.54 -11.08 -30.41
C ASN A 331 -13.03 -10.96 -30.70
N GLY A 332 -12.20 -11.66 -29.92
CA GLY A 332 -10.73 -11.66 -30.06
C GLY A 332 -10.01 -10.48 -29.38
N GLU A 333 -10.70 -9.68 -28.57
CA GLU A 333 -10.08 -8.61 -27.76
C GLU A 333 -9.25 -9.17 -26.60
N ALA A 334 -9.80 -10.12 -25.84
CA ALA A 334 -9.09 -10.78 -24.74
C ALA A 334 -8.17 -11.88 -25.29
N TRP A 335 -6.95 -11.95 -24.78
CA TRP A 335 -6.08 -13.11 -24.94
C TRP A 335 -5.89 -13.76 -23.56
N ALA A 336 -6.05 -15.06 -23.45
CA ALA A 336 -5.92 -15.77 -22.18
C ALA A 336 -5.47 -17.22 -22.38
N SER A 337 -4.96 -17.84 -21.31
CA SER A 337 -4.62 -19.27 -21.28
C SER A 337 -4.58 -19.79 -19.84
N GLY A 338 -4.75 -21.11 -19.66
CA GLY A 338 -4.65 -21.79 -18.36
C GLY A 338 -5.90 -21.61 -17.49
N GLY A 339 -7.07 -21.98 -18.00
CA GLY A 339 -8.38 -21.80 -17.36
C GLY A 339 -8.44 -22.33 -15.93
N LYS A 340 -7.84 -23.49 -15.65
CA LYS A 340 -7.79 -24.05 -14.29
C LYS A 340 -7.12 -23.12 -13.28
N ALA A 341 -6.16 -22.31 -13.71
CA ALA A 341 -5.45 -21.35 -12.85
C ALA A 341 -6.16 -19.99 -12.72
N LEU A 342 -7.09 -19.65 -13.63
CA LEU A 342 -7.96 -18.47 -13.52
C LEU A 342 -9.06 -18.62 -12.47
N ARG A 343 -9.35 -19.86 -12.03
CA ARG A 343 -10.32 -20.14 -10.97
C ARG A 343 -9.90 -19.47 -9.66
N ILE A 344 -10.76 -18.61 -9.12
CA ILE A 344 -10.43 -17.76 -7.97
C ILE A 344 -10.80 -18.48 -6.67
N GLY A 345 -9.79 -18.78 -5.86
CA GLY A 345 -9.94 -19.41 -4.55
C GLY A 345 -10.56 -18.50 -3.48
N GLU A 346 -10.75 -19.05 -2.29
CA GLU A 346 -11.30 -18.31 -1.13
C GLU A 346 -10.39 -17.15 -0.68
N VAL A 347 -9.09 -17.27 -0.94
CA VAL A 347 -8.06 -16.28 -0.59
C VAL A 347 -7.26 -15.92 -1.83
N ILE A 348 -7.08 -14.63 -2.06
CA ILE A 348 -6.16 -14.10 -3.07
C ILE A 348 -4.90 -13.57 -2.37
N LEU A 349 -3.72 -14.04 -2.77
CA LEU A 349 -2.46 -13.37 -2.45
C LEU A 349 -2.15 -12.37 -3.57
N LEU A 350 -2.28 -11.07 -3.29
CA LEU A 350 -1.95 -10.02 -4.25
C LEU A 350 -0.48 -9.61 -4.11
N VAL A 351 0.27 -9.73 -5.19
CA VAL A 351 1.71 -9.41 -5.27
C VAL A 351 2.03 -8.52 -6.46
N ASP A 352 3.06 -7.70 -6.34
CA ASP A 352 3.62 -6.98 -7.50
C ASP A 352 4.65 -7.87 -8.22
N SER A 353 4.94 -7.51 -9.48
CA SER A 353 5.83 -8.27 -10.38
C SER A 353 7.28 -8.42 -9.88
N ASP A 354 7.74 -7.55 -8.97
CA ASP A 354 9.08 -7.53 -8.34
C ASP A 354 9.08 -8.00 -6.86
N THR A 355 8.07 -8.78 -6.46
CA THR A 355 7.89 -9.26 -5.08
C THR A 355 8.63 -10.57 -4.79
N GLN A 356 9.29 -10.66 -3.62
CA GLN A 356 9.66 -11.94 -3.00
C GLN A 356 8.77 -12.24 -1.79
N VAL A 357 8.46 -13.52 -1.58
CA VAL A 357 7.56 -14.00 -0.52
C VAL A 357 8.22 -15.07 0.37
N PRO A 358 7.87 -15.16 1.67
CA PRO A 358 8.35 -16.24 2.55
C PRO A 358 7.78 -17.61 2.16
N GLU A 359 8.54 -18.69 2.34
CA GLU A 359 8.13 -20.05 1.92
C GLU A 359 6.86 -20.57 2.63
N ASP A 360 6.61 -20.17 3.89
CA ASP A 360 5.44 -20.63 4.65
C ASP A 360 4.27 -19.62 4.69
N CYS A 361 4.34 -18.53 3.90
CA CYS A 361 3.39 -17.43 4.02
C CYS A 361 1.93 -17.82 3.72
N LEU A 362 1.72 -18.72 2.74
CA LEU A 362 0.39 -19.16 2.34
C LEU A 362 -0.33 -19.89 3.48
N ARG A 363 0.37 -20.80 4.18
CA ARG A 363 -0.16 -21.53 5.33
C ARG A 363 -0.49 -20.57 6.48
N ASP A 364 0.45 -19.71 6.84
CA ASP A 364 0.30 -18.86 8.01
C ASP A 364 -0.83 -17.83 7.80
N ALA A 365 -0.99 -17.30 6.59
CA ALA A 365 -2.11 -16.42 6.24
C ALA A 365 -3.45 -17.17 6.17
N ALA A 366 -3.50 -18.37 5.57
CA ALA A 366 -4.71 -19.19 5.53
C ALA A 366 -5.23 -19.52 6.94
N ARG A 367 -4.32 -19.89 7.86
CA ARG A 367 -4.65 -20.09 9.28
C ARG A 367 -5.18 -18.83 9.95
N GLU A 368 -4.55 -17.67 9.73
CA GLU A 368 -5.00 -16.43 10.36
C GLU A 368 -6.38 -15.97 9.85
N LEU A 369 -6.64 -16.13 8.55
CA LEU A 369 -7.94 -15.84 7.94
C LEU A 369 -9.01 -16.85 8.35
N ALA A 370 -8.67 -18.13 8.58
CA ALA A 370 -9.59 -19.13 9.14
C ALA A 370 -9.93 -18.85 10.61
N GLN A 371 -8.94 -18.45 11.43
CA GLN A 371 -9.14 -18.08 12.84
C GLN A 371 -9.92 -16.77 13.04
N THR A 372 -9.98 -15.91 12.02
CA THR A 372 -10.53 -14.55 12.17
C THR A 372 -11.39 -14.17 10.95
N PRO A 373 -12.66 -14.66 10.89
CA PRO A 373 -13.56 -14.41 9.75
C PRO A 373 -13.77 -12.93 9.42
N GLU A 374 -13.72 -12.05 10.43
CA GLU A 374 -13.93 -10.61 10.27
C GLU A 374 -12.76 -9.89 9.59
N VAL A 375 -11.63 -10.57 9.35
CA VAL A 375 -10.52 -10.04 8.55
C VAL A 375 -10.81 -10.24 7.06
N ALA A 376 -10.87 -9.14 6.32
CA ALA A 376 -10.95 -9.15 4.86
C ALA A 376 -9.58 -8.99 4.18
N ILE A 377 -8.66 -8.26 4.81
CA ILE A 377 -7.31 -8.01 4.30
C ILE A 377 -6.28 -8.23 5.40
N LEU A 378 -5.32 -9.11 5.13
CA LEU A 378 -4.12 -9.33 5.93
C LEU A 378 -2.92 -8.79 5.16
N GLN A 379 -2.53 -7.55 5.48
CA GLN A 379 -1.40 -6.85 4.88
C GLN A 379 -0.12 -7.23 5.61
N HIS A 380 0.90 -7.75 4.92
CA HIS A 380 2.21 -7.98 5.50
C HIS A 380 3.10 -6.73 5.33
N GLY A 381 3.92 -6.45 6.35
CA GLY A 381 4.98 -5.46 6.25
C GLY A 381 6.14 -5.96 5.39
N SER A 382 6.47 -5.20 4.35
CA SER A 382 7.57 -5.48 3.41
C SER A 382 8.92 -5.02 3.97
N ASP A 383 9.97 -5.80 3.73
CA ASP A 383 11.36 -5.30 3.67
C ASP A 383 11.71 -4.95 2.20
N VAL A 384 12.91 -4.47 1.95
CA VAL A 384 13.32 -3.94 0.65
C VAL A 384 14.26 -4.91 -0.07
N LEU A 385 13.90 -5.26 -1.30
CA LEU A 385 14.76 -5.86 -2.29
C LEU A 385 15.61 -4.75 -2.93
N GLN A 386 16.92 -4.79 -2.67
CA GLN A 386 17.90 -3.86 -3.22
C GLN A 386 18.58 -4.48 -4.44
N VAL A 387 18.80 -3.67 -5.48
CA VAL A 387 19.30 -4.09 -6.80
C VAL A 387 20.49 -3.22 -7.24
N ALA A 388 20.40 -1.90 -7.05
CA ALA A 388 21.42 -0.95 -7.50
C ALA A 388 22.51 -0.67 -6.45
N HIS A 389 22.21 -0.79 -5.15
CA HIS A 389 23.10 -0.54 -4.01
C HIS A 389 23.78 0.84 -3.94
N HIS A 390 23.42 1.79 -4.82
CA HIS A 390 23.90 3.18 -4.77
C HIS A 390 23.23 3.99 -3.64
N TYR A 391 23.77 5.16 -3.29
CA TYR A 391 23.34 5.90 -2.10
C TYR A 391 21.83 6.24 -2.09
N PHE A 392 21.22 6.56 -3.24
CA PHE A 392 19.79 6.90 -3.29
C PHE A 392 18.91 5.73 -2.84
N GLU A 393 19.04 4.57 -3.50
CA GLU A 393 18.37 3.33 -3.12
C GLU A 393 18.62 2.94 -1.65
N ASN A 394 19.87 3.06 -1.14
CA ASN A 394 20.15 2.78 0.28
C ASN A 394 19.34 3.66 1.24
N ILE A 395 19.11 4.92 0.88
CA ILE A 395 18.32 5.86 1.69
C ILE A 395 16.83 5.56 1.56
N THR A 396 16.33 5.32 0.35
CA THR A 396 14.94 4.92 0.12
C THR A 396 14.64 3.60 0.84
N ALA A 397 15.57 2.64 0.82
CA ALA A 397 15.45 1.38 1.55
C ALA A 397 15.40 1.58 3.08
N TYR A 398 16.24 2.48 3.62
CA TYR A 398 16.16 2.90 5.02
C TYR A 398 14.81 3.56 5.34
N PHE A 399 14.33 4.45 4.47
CA PHE A 399 13.05 5.15 4.63
C PHE A 399 11.85 4.18 4.63
N THR A 400 11.77 3.27 3.66
CA THR A 400 10.72 2.25 3.56
C THR A 400 10.70 1.34 4.78
N ARG A 401 11.87 0.90 5.27
CA ARG A 401 11.97 0.11 6.51
C ARG A 401 11.42 0.87 7.73
N ARG A 402 11.80 2.14 7.88
CA ARG A 402 11.30 3.03 8.95
C ARG A 402 9.80 3.26 8.87
N VAL A 403 9.24 3.46 7.68
CA VAL A 403 7.80 3.62 7.47
C VAL A 403 7.06 2.33 7.84
N ASN A 404 7.51 1.17 7.37
CA ASN A 404 6.92 -0.13 7.73
C ASN A 404 6.96 -0.39 9.25
N GLN A 405 8.07 -0.04 9.92
CA GLN A 405 8.17 -0.14 11.39
C GLN A 405 7.23 0.84 12.12
N ALA A 406 7.07 2.07 11.62
CA ALA A 406 6.15 3.04 12.20
C ALA A 406 4.67 2.59 12.04
N ILE A 407 4.30 2.04 10.88
CA ILE A 407 2.97 1.44 10.64
C ILE A 407 2.76 0.24 11.56
N ALA A 408 3.73 -0.67 11.67
CA ALA A 408 3.65 -1.82 12.57
C ALA A 408 3.43 -1.39 14.03
N MET A 409 4.16 -0.38 14.51
CA MET A 409 3.98 0.16 15.87
C MET A 409 2.61 0.84 16.03
N ALA A 410 2.12 1.58 15.03
CA ALA A 410 0.78 2.16 15.07
C ALA A 410 -0.31 1.07 15.17
N CYS A 411 -0.24 0.03 14.34
CA CYS A 411 -1.19 -1.07 14.36
C CYS A 411 -1.13 -1.86 15.68
N ALA A 412 0.08 -2.06 16.24
CA ALA A 412 0.27 -2.68 17.55
C ALA A 412 -0.39 -1.86 18.68
N ASN A 413 -0.44 -0.53 18.55
CA ASN A 413 -1.17 0.37 19.44
C ASN A 413 -2.70 0.35 19.23
N GLY A 414 -3.21 -0.38 18.23
CA GLY A 414 -4.64 -0.44 17.89
C GLY A 414 -5.07 0.49 16.76
N GLU A 415 -4.14 1.05 15.99
CA GLU A 415 -4.48 1.76 14.75
C GLU A 415 -5.00 0.79 13.68
N VAL A 416 -5.93 1.23 12.83
CA VAL A 416 -6.42 0.40 11.72
C VAL A 416 -5.31 0.31 10.65
N ALA A 417 -5.03 -0.92 10.19
CA ALA A 417 -3.97 -1.16 9.23
C ALA A 417 -4.28 -0.54 7.85
N PRO A 418 -3.30 0.13 7.21
CA PRO A 418 -3.44 0.56 5.82
C PRO A 418 -3.31 -0.65 4.88
N PHE A 419 -3.95 -0.57 3.72
CA PHE A 419 -3.73 -1.49 2.61
C PHE A 419 -2.88 -0.77 1.54
N VAL A 420 -1.79 -1.38 1.09
CA VAL A 420 -0.80 -0.78 0.17
C VAL A 420 -0.72 -1.51 -1.19
N GLY A 421 -1.82 -2.16 -1.57
CA GLY A 421 -2.03 -2.69 -2.92
C GLY A 421 -1.20 -3.90 -3.35
N HIS A 422 -0.38 -4.47 -2.47
CA HIS A 422 0.44 -5.68 -2.70
C HIS A 422 0.91 -6.28 -1.36
N ASN A 423 1.53 -7.46 -1.38
CA ASN A 423 1.97 -8.21 -0.18
C ASN A 423 0.86 -8.43 0.85
N ALA A 424 -0.35 -8.68 0.34
CA ALA A 424 -1.55 -8.82 1.15
C ALA A 424 -2.36 -10.05 0.73
N PHE A 425 -2.92 -10.74 1.72
CA PHE A 425 -3.93 -11.77 1.51
C PHE A 425 -5.31 -11.15 1.65
N LEU A 426 -6.14 -11.35 0.63
CA LEU A 426 -7.47 -10.77 0.50
C LEU A 426 -8.51 -11.90 0.53
N ARG A 427 -9.55 -11.77 1.35
CA ARG A 427 -10.67 -12.73 1.39
C ARG A 427 -11.60 -12.48 0.21
N TRP A 428 -11.71 -13.42 -0.72
CA TRP A 428 -12.42 -13.21 -1.97
C TRP A 428 -13.91 -12.87 -1.76
N ARG A 429 -14.60 -13.61 -0.87
CA ARG A 429 -15.99 -13.32 -0.50
C ARG A 429 -16.21 -11.88 -0.02
N ALA A 430 -15.29 -11.32 0.78
CA ALA A 430 -15.39 -9.95 1.28
C ALA A 430 -15.18 -8.92 0.15
N MET A 431 -14.27 -9.19 -0.80
CA MET A 431 -14.08 -8.36 -2.00
C MET A 431 -15.32 -8.36 -2.90
N GLN A 432 -15.96 -9.53 -3.07
CA GLN A 432 -17.20 -9.68 -3.82
C GLN A 432 -18.37 -8.92 -3.17
N GLU A 433 -18.49 -8.96 -1.84
CA GLU A 433 -19.55 -8.25 -1.10
C GLU A 433 -19.48 -6.73 -1.30
N VAL A 434 -18.27 -6.15 -1.25
CA VAL A 434 -18.07 -4.70 -1.45
C VAL A 434 -17.86 -4.29 -2.90
N ALA A 435 -18.06 -5.21 -3.85
CA ALA A 435 -18.08 -4.91 -5.28
C ALA A 435 -19.19 -3.89 -5.60
N PHE A 436 -18.95 -3.01 -6.56
CA PHE A 436 -19.90 -1.98 -6.94
C PHE A 436 -20.15 -1.98 -8.45
N VAL A 437 -21.28 -1.44 -8.87
CA VAL A 437 -21.57 -1.19 -10.29
C VAL A 437 -21.04 0.20 -10.62
N ASP A 438 -20.11 0.29 -11.57
CA ASP A 438 -19.54 1.55 -12.03
C ASP A 438 -20.44 2.20 -13.10
N SER A 439 -20.11 3.42 -13.49
CA SER A 439 -20.77 4.24 -14.51
C SER A 439 -20.91 3.60 -15.89
N ASP A 440 -20.15 2.54 -16.19
CA ASP A 440 -20.27 1.72 -17.41
C ASP A 440 -21.25 0.54 -17.26
N GLY A 441 -21.94 0.44 -16.12
CA GLY A 441 -22.88 -0.64 -15.81
C GLY A 441 -22.22 -1.97 -15.42
N LYS A 442 -20.89 -2.03 -15.35
CA LYS A 442 -20.17 -3.27 -15.01
C LYS A 442 -19.92 -3.36 -13.51
N ARG A 443 -20.04 -4.57 -12.96
CA ARG A 443 -19.65 -4.87 -11.57
C ARG A 443 -18.12 -4.93 -11.49
N LYS A 444 -17.52 -4.12 -10.62
CA LYS A 444 -16.07 -3.99 -10.44
C LYS A 444 -15.67 -4.20 -8.98
N ILE A 445 -14.46 -4.72 -8.79
CA ILE A 445 -13.85 -4.92 -7.46
C ILE A 445 -12.97 -3.71 -7.11
N TRP A 446 -12.16 -3.27 -8.06
CA TRP A 446 -11.22 -2.16 -7.95
C TRP A 446 -11.81 -0.88 -8.55
N SER A 447 -11.61 0.28 -7.91
CA SER A 447 -11.98 1.56 -8.54
C SER A 447 -10.98 1.92 -9.62
N GLU A 448 -11.46 1.98 -10.86
CA GLU A 448 -10.65 2.38 -12.02
C GLU A 448 -10.57 3.90 -12.14
N SER A 449 -11.58 4.62 -11.64
CA SER A 449 -11.58 6.08 -11.67
C SER A 449 -10.50 6.68 -10.76
N ASN A 450 -10.16 5.99 -9.67
CA ASN A 450 -9.22 6.46 -8.67
C ASN A 450 -7.75 6.14 -8.97
N VAL A 451 -6.84 6.99 -8.50
CA VAL A 451 -5.39 6.74 -8.51
C VAL A 451 -4.92 5.87 -7.33
N SER A 452 -5.74 5.74 -6.30
CA SER A 452 -5.48 4.90 -5.12
C SER A 452 -6.61 3.87 -4.95
N GLU A 453 -6.61 2.87 -5.83
CA GLU A 453 -7.63 1.80 -5.86
C GLU A 453 -7.61 0.92 -4.61
N ASP A 454 -6.43 0.80 -4.00
CA ASP A 454 -6.17 0.09 -2.75
C ASP A 454 -6.84 0.78 -1.57
N PHE A 455 -6.63 2.09 -1.42
CA PHE A 455 -7.32 2.90 -0.42
C PHE A 455 -8.84 2.86 -0.61
N ASP A 456 -9.37 3.00 -1.82
CA ASP A 456 -10.82 2.91 -2.04
C ASP A 456 -11.41 1.56 -1.59
N LEU A 457 -10.80 0.44 -1.99
CA LEU A 457 -11.22 -0.90 -1.54
C LEU A 457 -11.14 -1.02 -0.01
N SER A 458 -10.07 -0.50 0.60
CA SER A 458 -9.90 -0.49 2.05
C SER A 458 -11.03 0.24 2.78
N LEU A 459 -11.44 1.40 2.26
CA LEU A 459 -12.51 2.22 2.84
C LEU A 459 -13.86 1.53 2.68
N ARG A 460 -14.13 0.91 1.52
CA ARG A 460 -15.37 0.13 1.31
C ARG A 460 -15.49 -1.04 2.28
N LEU A 461 -14.42 -1.83 2.48
CA LEU A 461 -14.38 -2.94 3.43
C LEU A 461 -14.59 -2.46 4.88
N GLN A 462 -13.90 -1.41 5.31
CA GLN A 462 -14.06 -0.86 6.66
C GLN A 462 -15.46 -0.29 6.91
N VAL A 463 -16.09 0.33 5.90
CA VAL A 463 -17.48 0.81 5.97
C VAL A 463 -18.48 -0.34 6.05
N ALA A 464 -18.20 -1.48 5.42
CA ALA A 464 -18.98 -2.72 5.56
C ALA A 464 -18.75 -3.43 6.92
N GLY A 465 -17.77 -2.99 7.72
CA GLY A 465 -17.49 -3.53 9.05
C GLY A 465 -16.32 -4.53 9.10
N TYR A 466 -15.73 -4.86 7.96
CA TYR A 466 -14.55 -5.73 7.90
C TYR A 466 -13.30 -5.09 8.51
N THR A 467 -12.43 -5.93 9.04
CA THR A 467 -11.15 -5.55 9.61
C THR A 467 -10.02 -5.73 8.59
N ILE A 468 -9.12 -4.74 8.55
CA ILE A 468 -7.82 -4.81 7.87
C ILE A 468 -6.76 -4.97 8.96
N ARG A 469 -5.82 -5.89 8.76
CA ARG A 469 -4.85 -6.29 9.78
C ARG A 469 -3.43 -6.25 9.25
N TRP A 470 -2.50 -5.75 10.06
CA TRP A 470 -1.08 -5.65 9.73
C TRP A 470 -0.26 -6.78 10.34
N ALA A 471 0.41 -7.57 9.52
CA ALA A 471 1.23 -8.71 9.91
C ALA A 471 2.73 -8.41 9.84
N THR A 472 3.46 -8.83 10.88
CA THR A 472 4.92 -8.69 10.98
C THR A 472 5.64 -9.98 11.37
N TYR A 473 4.90 -11.04 11.69
CA TYR A 473 5.48 -12.36 12.01
C TYR A 473 6.34 -12.96 10.88
N SER A 474 6.18 -12.50 9.64
CA SER A 474 7.03 -12.83 8.49
C SER A 474 8.43 -12.21 8.54
N LYS A 475 8.72 -11.31 9.50
CA LYS A 475 10.06 -10.75 9.79
C LYS A 475 10.82 -10.20 8.56
N GLY A 476 10.14 -9.50 7.66
CA GLY A 476 10.75 -8.95 6.43
C GLY A 476 11.04 -10.00 5.34
N GLY A 477 10.43 -11.19 5.43
CA GLY A 477 10.49 -12.20 4.38
C GLY A 477 9.68 -11.85 3.12
N PHE A 478 8.67 -10.98 3.26
CA PHE A 478 8.07 -10.27 2.11
C PHE A 478 9.00 -9.12 1.72
N LYS A 479 9.33 -9.00 0.42
CA LYS A 479 10.22 -7.94 -0.08
C LYS A 479 9.70 -7.29 -1.34
N GLU A 480 9.84 -5.97 -1.44
CA GLU A 480 9.48 -5.14 -2.61
C GLU A 480 10.70 -4.36 -3.13
N GLY A 481 10.75 -4.06 -4.44
CA GLY A 481 11.73 -3.12 -4.99
C GLY A 481 11.37 -1.66 -4.65
N VAL A 482 12.39 -0.84 -4.37
CA VAL A 482 12.22 0.61 -4.13
C VAL A 482 12.60 1.45 -5.35
N SER A 483 12.14 2.71 -5.37
CA SER A 483 12.50 3.68 -6.41
C SER A 483 14.01 3.83 -6.54
N LEU A 484 14.53 3.61 -7.75
CA LEU A 484 15.96 3.71 -8.05
C LEU A 484 16.40 5.16 -8.30
N THR A 485 15.48 6.04 -8.70
CA THR A 485 15.78 7.45 -9.02
C THR A 485 14.95 8.44 -8.19
N CYS A 486 15.49 9.64 -7.97
CA CYS A 486 14.77 10.78 -7.36
C CYS A 486 13.53 11.19 -8.18
N ASP A 487 13.55 10.87 -9.47
CA ASP A 487 12.57 11.15 -10.50
C ASP A 487 11.36 10.21 -10.42
N ASP A 488 11.60 8.92 -10.18
CA ASP A 488 10.57 7.93 -9.90
C ASP A 488 9.94 8.14 -8.52
N GLU A 489 10.76 8.43 -7.51
CA GLU A 489 10.25 8.72 -6.18
C GLU A 489 9.40 10.00 -6.16
N MET A 490 9.80 11.06 -6.88
CA MET A 490 8.95 12.25 -7.05
C MET A 490 7.61 11.90 -7.71
N ASN A 491 7.59 11.03 -8.73
CA ASN A 491 6.34 10.55 -9.34
C ASN A 491 5.48 9.78 -8.33
N ARG A 492 6.09 8.98 -7.43
CA ARG A 492 5.40 8.25 -6.35
C ARG A 492 4.69 9.22 -5.40
N TRP A 493 5.39 10.26 -4.93
CA TRP A 493 4.81 11.30 -4.08
C TRP A 493 3.71 12.12 -4.77
N GLN A 494 3.83 12.38 -6.08
CA GLN A 494 2.77 13.00 -6.86
C GLN A 494 1.51 12.12 -6.97
N LYS A 495 1.66 10.81 -7.20
CA LYS A 495 0.53 9.86 -7.23
C LYS A 495 -0.18 9.84 -5.87
N TYR A 496 0.56 9.78 -4.77
CA TYR A 496 -0.01 9.79 -3.41
C TYR A 496 -0.74 11.09 -3.08
N ALA A 497 -0.18 12.25 -3.42
CA ALA A 497 -0.82 13.54 -3.19
C ALA A 497 -2.07 13.75 -4.05
N TYR A 498 -2.04 13.31 -5.31
CA TYR A 498 -3.20 13.31 -6.19
C TYR A 498 -4.31 12.40 -5.62
N GLY A 499 -3.96 11.15 -5.26
CA GLY A 499 -4.90 10.17 -4.68
C GLY A 499 -5.52 10.64 -3.37
N ALA A 500 -4.74 11.21 -2.45
CA ALA A 500 -5.26 11.80 -1.21
C ALA A 500 -6.22 12.98 -1.47
N SER A 501 -5.95 13.80 -2.49
CA SER A 501 -6.85 14.89 -2.91
C SER A 501 -8.16 14.37 -3.50
N GLU A 502 -8.08 13.34 -4.35
CA GLU A 502 -9.23 12.70 -5.03
C GLU A 502 -10.11 11.87 -4.09
N LEU A 503 -9.51 11.21 -3.09
CA LEU A 503 -10.24 10.48 -2.06
C LEU A 503 -11.05 11.41 -1.17
N MET A 504 -10.54 12.62 -0.85
CA MET A 504 -11.25 13.58 0.01
C MET A 504 -12.21 14.49 -0.75
N PHE A 505 -11.78 15.06 -1.87
CA PHE A 505 -12.44 16.17 -2.54
C PHE A 505 -12.95 15.81 -3.93
N ARG A 506 -13.95 16.55 -4.41
CA ARG A 506 -14.30 16.62 -5.83
C ARG A 506 -13.47 17.71 -6.51
N PRO A 507 -13.35 17.71 -7.86
CA PRO A 507 -12.82 18.87 -8.58
C PRO A 507 -13.66 20.13 -8.34
N LEU A 508 -13.02 21.30 -8.32
CA LEU A 508 -13.62 22.60 -7.97
C LEU A 508 -14.87 22.93 -8.79
N VAL A 509 -14.89 22.54 -10.07
CA VAL A 509 -16.02 22.74 -11.00
C VAL A 509 -17.32 22.07 -10.51
N GLN A 510 -17.21 21.01 -9.70
CA GLN A 510 -18.34 20.27 -9.15
C GLN A 510 -18.86 20.81 -7.81
N TRP A 511 -18.08 21.66 -7.12
CA TRP A 511 -18.35 22.04 -5.72
C TRP A 511 -19.71 22.73 -5.55
N LEU A 512 -20.09 23.62 -6.48
CA LEU A 512 -21.36 24.34 -6.43
C LEU A 512 -22.60 23.45 -6.60
N ARG A 513 -22.45 22.27 -7.22
CA ARG A 513 -23.57 21.35 -7.50
C ARG A 513 -23.65 20.17 -6.54
N HIS A 514 -22.50 19.70 -6.03
CA HIS A 514 -22.42 18.45 -5.28
C HIS A 514 -21.62 18.56 -3.96
N GLY A 515 -21.21 19.77 -3.58
CA GLY A 515 -20.35 20.02 -2.42
C GLY A 515 -18.87 19.70 -2.70
N PRO A 516 -17.97 20.11 -1.78
CA PRO A 516 -16.53 19.97 -1.98
C PRO A 516 -16.01 18.55 -1.78
N PHE A 517 -16.69 17.72 -0.99
CA PHE A 517 -16.18 16.39 -0.58
C PHE A 517 -16.67 15.26 -1.49
N ALA A 518 -15.81 14.26 -1.69
CA ALA A 518 -16.12 13.04 -2.43
C ALA A 518 -17.22 12.22 -1.70
N ALA A 519 -18.08 11.55 -2.46
CA ALA A 519 -19.20 10.79 -1.88
C ALA A 519 -18.74 9.66 -0.95
N GLN A 520 -17.69 8.93 -1.35
CA GLN A 520 -17.09 7.86 -0.56
C GLN A 520 -16.45 8.38 0.74
N PHE A 521 -15.85 9.58 0.72
CA PHE A 521 -15.34 10.24 1.93
C PHE A 521 -16.45 10.61 2.90
N ILE A 522 -17.55 11.19 2.41
CA ILE A 522 -18.72 11.51 3.26
C ILE A 522 -19.29 10.23 3.89
N LYS A 523 -19.44 9.15 3.09
CA LYS A 523 -19.89 7.84 3.57
C LYS A 523 -18.96 7.28 4.64
N PHE A 524 -17.64 7.35 4.43
CA PHE A 524 -16.63 6.93 5.40
C PHE A 524 -16.71 7.75 6.70
N MET A 525 -16.74 9.09 6.61
CA MET A 525 -16.82 9.97 7.78
C MET A 525 -18.12 9.76 8.58
N GLY A 526 -19.24 9.46 7.92
CA GLY A 526 -20.52 9.12 8.55
C GLY A 526 -20.64 7.67 9.06
N SER A 527 -19.72 6.77 8.69
CA SER A 527 -19.80 5.33 9.02
C SER A 527 -19.50 5.01 10.48
N ARG A 528 -19.70 3.74 10.89
CA ARG A 528 -19.35 3.21 12.22
C ARG A 528 -17.83 3.03 12.46
N VAL A 529 -16.98 3.35 11.48
CA VAL A 529 -15.52 3.32 11.64
C VAL A 529 -15.08 4.24 12.80
N PRO A 530 -14.13 3.83 13.66
CA PRO A 530 -13.75 4.60 14.85
C PRO A 530 -13.30 6.03 14.55
N LEU A 531 -13.72 6.98 15.39
CA LEU A 531 -13.41 8.40 15.22
C LEU A 531 -11.89 8.68 15.23
N TYR A 532 -11.12 8.01 16.10
CA TYR A 532 -9.68 8.22 16.15
C TYR A 532 -9.00 7.89 14.81
N TYR A 533 -9.37 6.78 14.16
CA TYR A 533 -8.82 6.42 12.86
C TYR A 533 -9.24 7.42 11.76
N LYS A 534 -10.46 7.96 11.80
CA LYS A 534 -10.87 9.07 10.90
C LYS A 534 -9.97 10.29 11.07
N MET A 535 -9.60 10.65 12.30
CA MET A 535 -8.65 11.74 12.57
C MET A 535 -7.22 11.39 12.09
N SER A 536 -6.77 10.16 12.30
CA SER A 536 -5.47 9.65 11.84
C SER A 536 -5.33 9.70 10.31
N LEU A 537 -6.38 9.26 9.61
CA LEU A 537 -6.45 9.28 8.16
C LEU A 537 -6.53 10.71 7.60
N LEU A 538 -7.29 11.60 8.27
CA LEU A 538 -7.28 13.04 7.97
C LEU A 538 -5.88 13.63 8.10
N ALA A 539 -5.17 13.35 9.20
CA ALA A 539 -3.82 13.84 9.42
C ALA A 539 -2.84 13.37 8.33
N TYR A 540 -2.93 12.10 7.94
CA TYR A 540 -2.17 11.54 6.81
C TYR A 540 -2.47 12.29 5.51
N TYR A 541 -3.75 12.44 5.12
CA TYR A 541 -4.10 13.13 3.89
C TYR A 541 -3.67 14.61 3.89
N TRP A 542 -3.84 15.32 4.99
CA TRP A 542 -3.46 16.74 5.11
C TRP A 542 -1.95 16.97 5.18
N SER A 543 -1.14 15.94 5.47
CA SER A 543 0.33 16.04 5.38
C SER A 543 0.79 16.41 3.95
N TYR A 544 0.15 15.86 2.90
CA TYR A 544 0.43 16.21 1.50
C TYR A 544 0.07 17.67 1.18
N PHE A 545 -1.02 18.18 1.74
CA PHE A 545 -1.41 19.60 1.62
C PHE A 545 -0.45 20.52 2.37
N GLY A 546 0.11 20.08 3.50
CA GLY A 546 1.19 20.78 4.20
C GLY A 546 2.47 20.88 3.36
N ILE A 547 2.88 19.78 2.72
CA ILE A 547 4.03 19.76 1.78
C ILE A 547 3.77 20.69 0.60
N ALA A 548 2.61 20.59 -0.07
CA ALA A 548 2.23 21.48 -1.17
C ALA A 548 2.22 22.96 -0.76
N GLY A 549 1.55 23.29 0.34
CA GLY A 549 1.42 24.68 0.81
C GLY A 549 2.76 25.33 1.18
N SER A 550 3.77 24.55 1.58
CA SER A 550 5.01 25.07 2.16
C SER A 550 5.77 26.07 1.26
N PHE A 551 5.85 25.85 -0.05
CA PHE A 551 6.48 26.80 -0.99
C PHE A 551 5.68 28.10 -1.11
N LEU A 552 4.36 28.01 -1.34
CA LEU A 552 3.48 29.18 -1.47
C LEU A 552 3.44 30.01 -0.17
N ILE A 553 3.32 29.34 0.98
CA ILE A 553 3.34 29.98 2.30
C ILE A 553 4.68 30.68 2.55
N SER A 554 5.80 30.13 2.06
CA SER A 554 7.12 30.77 2.18
C SER A 554 7.24 32.02 1.29
N VAL A 555 6.69 32.01 0.07
CA VAL A 555 6.61 33.20 -0.79
C VAL A 555 5.72 34.28 -0.17
N LEU A 556 4.54 33.89 0.35
CA LEU A 556 3.64 34.82 1.04
C LEU A 556 4.28 35.42 2.30
N ASN A 557 4.98 34.61 3.11
CA ASN A 557 5.74 35.11 4.27
C ASN A 557 6.81 36.12 3.85
N TYR A 558 7.56 35.82 2.78
CA TYR A 558 8.60 36.71 2.27
C TYR A 558 8.05 38.09 1.87
N VAL A 559 6.93 38.12 1.14
CA VAL A 559 6.27 39.36 0.70
C VAL A 559 5.63 40.11 1.88
N LEU A 560 4.81 39.44 2.70
CA LEU A 560 4.05 40.08 3.78
C LEU A 560 4.97 40.66 4.85
N LEU A 561 5.91 39.85 5.36
CA LEU A 561 6.81 40.28 6.43
C LEU A 561 7.94 41.17 5.89
N GLY A 562 8.44 40.90 4.69
CA GLY A 562 9.54 41.66 4.08
C GLY A 562 9.14 43.07 3.69
N PHE A 563 7.94 43.28 3.16
CA PHE A 563 7.40 44.62 2.90
C PHE A 563 6.78 45.27 4.15
N THR A 564 6.95 44.67 5.34
CA THR A 564 6.40 45.16 6.62
C THR A 564 4.88 45.43 6.59
N ILE A 565 4.15 44.64 5.80
CA ILE A 565 2.69 44.75 5.72
C ILE A 565 2.13 44.39 7.10
N ARG A 566 1.23 45.23 7.63
CA ARG A 566 0.61 45.00 8.94
C ARG A 566 -0.21 43.70 8.89
N VAL A 567 0.35 42.66 9.50
CA VAL A 567 -0.33 41.39 9.77
C VAL A 567 -0.89 41.39 11.19
N ASP A 568 -1.98 40.65 11.38
CA ASP A 568 -2.60 40.34 12.67
C ASP A 568 -1.73 39.33 13.45
N ASN A 569 -1.73 39.33 14.79
CA ASN A 569 -0.96 38.36 15.60
C ASN A 569 -1.50 36.92 15.51
N TYR A 570 -2.63 36.70 14.84
CA TYR A 570 -3.04 35.40 14.29
C TYR A 570 -2.01 34.82 13.30
N TYR A 571 -1.25 35.66 12.60
CA TYR A 571 -0.31 35.24 11.55
C TYR A 571 0.96 34.59 12.14
N LEU A 572 1.11 33.29 11.90
CA LEU A 572 2.32 32.54 12.26
C LEU A 572 3.49 32.91 11.34
N LYS A 573 4.59 33.36 11.93
CA LYS A 573 5.78 33.80 11.18
C LYS A 573 6.54 32.60 10.63
N GLY A 574 6.94 32.65 9.35
CA GLY A 574 7.53 31.54 8.62
C GLY A 574 8.79 30.94 9.24
N PHE A 575 9.63 31.76 9.91
CA PHE A 575 10.81 31.26 10.60
C PHE A 575 10.48 30.44 11.86
N GLU A 576 9.47 30.87 12.62
CA GLU A 576 9.01 30.17 13.83
C GLU A 576 8.41 28.80 13.44
N LEU A 577 7.60 28.77 12.37
CA LEU A 577 7.05 27.55 11.79
C LEU A 577 8.14 26.62 11.23
N PHE A 578 9.12 27.18 10.49
CA PHE A 578 10.27 26.42 10.00
C PHE A 578 11.06 25.77 11.15
N LEU A 579 11.37 26.53 12.20
CA LEU A 579 12.12 26.03 13.36
C LEU A 579 11.34 24.95 14.10
N ALA A 580 10.02 25.12 14.29
CA ALA A 580 9.17 24.10 14.90
C ALA A 580 9.16 22.79 14.10
N CYS A 581 9.02 22.86 12.77
CA CYS A 581 9.10 21.70 11.88
C CYS A 581 10.49 21.05 11.88
N LEU A 582 11.56 21.84 11.89
CA LEU A 582 12.94 21.34 11.96
C LEU A 582 13.19 20.57 13.26
N VAL A 583 12.84 21.17 14.41
CA VAL A 583 13.01 20.54 15.72
C VAL A 583 12.16 19.28 15.84
N LEU A 584 10.90 19.31 15.40
CA LEU A 584 10.02 18.15 15.50
C LEU A 584 10.44 17.01 14.58
N PHE A 585 10.51 17.25 13.26
CA PHE A 585 10.68 16.17 12.28
C PHE A 585 12.14 15.73 12.13
N PHE A 586 13.12 16.64 12.25
CA PHE A 586 14.54 16.31 12.03
C PHE A 586 15.29 15.99 13.33
N ALA A 587 14.96 16.61 14.48
CA ALA A 587 15.60 16.27 15.75
C ALA A 587 14.77 15.27 16.57
N ALA A 588 13.61 15.69 17.09
CA ALA A 588 12.81 14.91 18.03
C ALA A 588 12.32 13.58 17.43
N GLY A 589 11.82 13.58 16.19
CA GLY A 589 11.34 12.37 15.50
C GLY A 589 12.42 11.34 15.21
N ASN A 590 13.68 11.76 14.99
CA ASN A 590 14.82 10.86 14.79
C ASN A 590 15.34 10.31 16.12
N LEU A 591 15.41 11.15 17.16
CA LEU A 591 15.76 10.72 18.51
C LEU A 591 14.74 9.73 19.06
N ALA A 592 13.45 10.05 18.99
CA ALA A 592 12.37 9.20 19.49
C ALA A 592 12.29 7.87 18.74
N HIS A 593 12.49 7.86 17.43
CA HIS A 593 12.50 6.62 16.64
C HIS A 593 13.74 5.75 16.93
N ALA A 594 14.92 6.35 17.10
CA ALA A 594 16.11 5.61 17.53
C ALA A 594 15.95 4.99 18.94
N ILE A 595 15.28 5.70 19.84
CA ILE A 595 14.89 5.16 21.16
C ILE A 595 13.86 4.03 21.02
N LEU A 596 12.88 4.14 20.11
CA LEU A 596 11.92 3.08 19.84
C LEU A 596 12.61 1.80 19.32
N GLU A 597 13.50 1.89 18.32
CA GLU A 597 14.25 0.73 17.79
C GLU A 597 15.02 0.00 18.90
N TYR A 598 15.67 0.76 19.79
CA TYR A 598 16.37 0.21 20.96
C TYR A 598 15.41 -0.47 21.95
N ARG A 599 14.28 0.15 22.26
CA ARG A 599 13.25 -0.41 23.16
C ARG A 599 12.55 -1.64 22.58
N LEU A 600 12.44 -1.71 21.25
CA LEU A 600 12.00 -2.88 20.49
C LEU A 600 13.13 -3.90 20.24
N LYS A 601 14.32 -3.72 20.82
CA LYS A 601 15.48 -4.63 20.70
C LYS A 601 15.87 -4.95 19.24
N ILE A 602 15.57 -4.04 18.31
CA ILE A 602 15.88 -4.19 16.88
C ILE A 602 17.36 -3.89 16.62
N ARG A 603 17.90 -2.86 17.29
CA ARG A 603 19.28 -2.37 17.18
C ARG A 603 19.78 -1.81 18.52
N GLY A 604 21.09 -1.60 18.64
CA GLY A 604 21.66 -0.87 19.78
C GLY A 604 21.40 0.64 19.67
N LEU A 605 21.20 1.34 20.79
CA LEU A 605 20.84 2.76 20.80
C LEU A 605 21.80 3.65 19.99
N GLY A 606 23.12 3.44 20.12
CA GLY A 606 24.13 4.19 19.36
C GLY A 606 24.07 3.93 17.85
N GLU A 607 23.84 2.67 17.46
CA GLU A 607 23.66 2.28 16.05
C GLU A 607 22.38 2.91 15.47
N SER A 608 21.27 2.84 16.19
CA SER A 608 20.00 3.47 15.83
C SER A 608 20.12 4.99 15.71
N LEU A 609 20.83 5.67 16.62
CA LEU A 609 21.08 7.11 16.52
C LEU A 609 21.88 7.44 15.26
N VAL A 610 22.96 6.71 14.96
CA VAL A 610 23.74 6.92 13.73
C VAL A 610 22.88 6.65 12.49
N ALA A 611 22.09 5.57 12.47
CA ALA A 611 21.21 5.24 11.35
C ALA A 611 20.14 6.32 11.09
N ASN A 612 19.54 6.87 12.16
CA ASN A 612 18.52 7.91 12.05
C ASN A 612 19.09 9.28 11.65
N PHE A 613 20.22 9.69 12.21
CA PHE A 613 20.80 11.03 11.96
C PHE A 613 21.68 11.11 10.70
N ARG A 614 22.22 9.99 10.19
CA ARG A 614 23.07 9.95 8.97
C ARG A 614 22.42 10.58 7.74
N TRP A 615 21.10 10.48 7.62
CA TRP A 615 20.37 10.82 6.39
C TRP A 615 19.63 12.16 6.44
N LEU A 616 19.77 12.97 7.51
CA LEU A 616 19.09 14.26 7.61
C LEU A 616 19.34 15.22 6.43
N PRO A 617 20.57 15.37 5.88
CA PRO A 617 20.81 16.27 4.76
C PRO A 617 20.01 15.88 3.50
N PHE A 618 19.86 14.58 3.25
CA PHE A 618 19.04 14.06 2.17
C PHE A 618 17.57 14.42 2.37
N PHE A 619 17.00 14.08 3.54
CA PHE A 619 15.58 14.33 3.82
C PHE A 619 15.24 15.83 3.84
N LEU A 620 16.20 16.69 4.18
CA LEU A 620 16.01 18.14 4.15
C LEU A 620 15.82 18.64 2.72
N ILE A 621 16.69 18.26 1.80
CA ILE A 621 16.56 18.63 0.37
C ILE A 621 15.32 17.95 -0.24
N PHE A 622 15.09 16.68 0.09
CA PHE A 622 14.00 15.87 -0.45
C PHE A 622 12.62 16.45 -0.10
N PHE A 623 12.27 16.57 1.18
CA PHE A 623 10.91 17.01 1.57
C PHE A 623 10.61 18.47 1.19
N GLN A 624 11.61 19.35 1.21
CA GLN A 624 11.41 20.74 0.77
C GLN A 624 11.31 20.82 -0.77
N GLY A 625 12.16 20.09 -1.50
CA GLY A 625 12.16 20.06 -2.97
C GLY A 625 10.95 19.38 -3.63
N LEU A 626 10.14 18.65 -2.87
CA LEU A 626 8.88 18.05 -3.35
C LEU A 626 7.72 19.05 -3.47
N SER A 627 7.77 20.21 -2.81
CA SER A 627 6.59 21.07 -2.60
C SER A 627 5.90 21.51 -3.90
N LEU A 628 6.64 21.97 -4.91
CA LEU A 628 6.08 22.37 -6.22
C LEU A 628 5.47 21.18 -6.97
N SER A 629 6.13 20.02 -6.95
CA SER A 629 5.67 18.81 -7.65
C SER A 629 4.40 18.24 -7.02
N VAL A 630 4.32 18.22 -5.69
CA VAL A 630 3.14 17.82 -4.91
C VAL A 630 2.00 18.84 -5.09
N SER A 631 2.31 20.13 -5.12
CA SER A 631 1.33 21.19 -5.45
C SER A 631 0.71 20.98 -6.83
N TYR A 632 1.54 20.72 -7.85
CA TYR A 632 1.08 20.46 -9.21
C TYR A 632 0.12 19.27 -9.27
N ALA A 633 0.40 18.19 -8.53
CA ALA A 633 -0.47 17.02 -8.46
C ALA A 633 -1.83 17.32 -7.82
N ILE A 634 -1.86 18.03 -6.68
CA ILE A 634 -3.11 18.43 -6.00
C ILE A 634 -3.92 19.40 -6.85
N LEU A 635 -3.27 20.41 -7.45
CA LEU A 635 -3.94 21.38 -8.33
C LEU A 635 -4.44 20.72 -9.61
N ALA A 636 -3.72 19.72 -10.15
CA ALA A 636 -4.18 18.98 -11.32
C ALA A 636 -5.49 18.22 -11.04
N HIS A 637 -5.62 17.59 -9.86
CA HIS A 637 -6.90 17.02 -9.44
C HIS A 637 -7.99 18.10 -9.31
N LEU A 638 -7.74 19.16 -8.53
CA LEU A 638 -8.74 20.18 -8.21
C LEU A 638 -9.27 20.93 -9.44
N PHE A 639 -8.44 21.12 -10.48
CA PHE A 639 -8.82 21.76 -11.74
C PHE A 639 -9.18 20.77 -12.87
N SER A 640 -9.30 19.46 -12.57
CA SER A 640 -9.55 18.40 -13.57
C SER A 640 -8.51 18.33 -14.70
N TYR A 641 -7.28 18.80 -14.48
CA TYR A 641 -6.21 18.72 -15.46
C TYR A 641 -5.73 17.27 -15.60
N ASN A 642 -5.58 16.82 -16.85
CA ASN A 642 -5.21 15.43 -17.13
C ASN A 642 -3.70 15.19 -16.98
N ILE A 643 -3.23 15.02 -15.75
CA ILE A 643 -1.88 14.54 -15.45
C ILE A 643 -1.75 13.04 -15.77
N SER A 644 -0.59 12.65 -16.29
CA SER A 644 -0.18 11.26 -16.49
C SER A 644 1.22 11.03 -15.91
N TRP A 645 1.50 9.80 -15.51
CA TRP A 645 2.79 9.40 -14.94
C TRP A 645 3.37 8.22 -15.73
N SER A 646 4.70 8.17 -15.82
CA SER A 646 5.42 6.99 -16.28
C SER A 646 5.24 5.81 -15.32
N ALA A 647 5.43 4.60 -15.85
CA ALA A 647 5.71 3.43 -15.02
C ALA A 647 7.04 3.64 -14.29
N THR A 648 7.12 3.16 -13.04
CA THR A 648 8.35 3.19 -12.26
C THR A 648 9.40 2.30 -12.91
N VAL A 649 10.62 2.78 -13.08
CA VAL A 649 11.72 1.95 -13.60
C VAL A 649 12.12 0.92 -12.53
N LYS A 650 11.90 -0.37 -12.81
CA LYS A 650 12.21 -1.49 -11.90
C LYS A 650 13.63 -2.06 -12.09
N GLU A 651 14.31 -1.65 -13.16
CA GLU A 651 15.62 -2.18 -13.59
C GLU A 651 16.69 -1.10 -13.56
N VAL A 652 17.95 -1.49 -13.37
CA VAL A 652 19.08 -0.56 -13.29
C VAL A 652 19.52 -0.14 -14.69
N GLU A 653 18.88 0.89 -15.26
CA GLU A 653 19.44 1.60 -16.41
C GLU A 653 20.74 2.30 -16.01
N SER A 654 21.89 1.78 -16.45
CA SER A 654 23.17 2.45 -16.27
C SER A 654 23.20 3.78 -17.04
N SER A 655 23.19 4.88 -16.30
CA SER A 655 23.28 6.23 -16.84
C SER A 655 24.59 6.90 -16.45
N ASN A 656 24.91 8.01 -17.10
CA ASN A 656 26.12 8.81 -16.85
C ASN A 656 25.80 10.30 -16.87
N PHE A 657 26.74 11.11 -16.36
CA PHE A 657 26.60 12.56 -16.26
C PHE A 657 26.05 13.23 -17.55
N PHE A 658 26.55 12.83 -18.72
CA PHE A 658 26.19 13.42 -20.01
C PHE A 658 24.78 13.05 -20.50
N ARG A 659 24.23 11.90 -20.07
CA ARG A 659 22.83 11.52 -20.35
C ARG A 659 21.86 12.18 -19.38
N GLU A 660 22.25 12.31 -18.11
CA GLU A 660 21.38 12.84 -17.06
C GLU A 660 21.19 14.36 -17.13
N VAL A 661 22.23 15.16 -17.40
CA VAL A 661 22.09 16.63 -17.45
C VAL A 661 21.00 17.09 -18.47
N PRO A 662 20.94 16.57 -19.71
CA PRO A 662 19.84 16.86 -20.64
C PRO A 662 18.47 16.33 -20.19
N ARG A 663 18.41 15.18 -19.51
CA ARG A 663 17.16 14.61 -18.95
C ARG A 663 16.61 15.53 -17.85
N ILE A 664 17.47 15.93 -16.90
CA ILE A 664 17.17 16.87 -15.81
C ILE A 664 16.66 18.20 -16.39
N TRP A 665 17.37 18.79 -17.36
CA TRP A 665 16.93 20.07 -17.95
C TRP A 665 15.53 19.95 -18.59
N LYS A 666 15.29 18.92 -19.43
CA LYS A 666 13.99 18.71 -20.07
C LYS A 666 12.83 18.55 -19.09
N ARG A 667 13.06 17.93 -17.92
CA ARG A 667 12.02 17.69 -16.91
C ARG A 667 11.84 18.85 -15.93
N PHE A 668 12.94 19.46 -15.48
CA PHE A 668 12.94 20.45 -14.39
C PHE A 668 13.09 21.91 -14.85
N TYR A 669 13.19 22.22 -16.14
CA TYR A 669 13.24 23.62 -16.61
C TYR A 669 12.12 24.53 -16.05
N PRO A 670 10.86 24.10 -15.82
CA PRO A 670 9.85 24.99 -15.24
C PRO A 670 10.19 25.33 -13.78
N THR A 671 10.69 24.33 -13.04
CA THR A 671 11.15 24.49 -11.65
C THR A 671 12.35 25.42 -11.59
N PHE A 672 13.35 25.23 -12.46
CA PHE A 672 14.52 26.11 -12.54
C PHE A 672 14.17 27.56 -12.94
N ILE A 673 13.21 27.76 -13.85
CA ILE A 673 12.74 29.12 -14.21
C ILE A 673 12.03 29.78 -13.02
N ILE A 674 11.07 29.10 -12.38
CA ILE A 674 10.34 29.65 -11.22
C ILE A 674 11.32 29.98 -10.08
N CYS A 675 12.23 29.05 -9.76
CA CYS A 675 13.23 29.24 -8.72
C CYS A 675 14.23 30.36 -9.08
N GLY A 676 14.70 30.41 -10.33
CA GLY A 676 15.62 31.45 -10.81
C GLY A 676 15.02 32.85 -10.79
N ILE A 677 13.72 32.98 -11.14
CA ILE A 677 12.97 34.24 -11.00
C ILE A 677 12.91 34.65 -9.53
N LEU A 678 12.59 33.73 -8.61
CA LEU A 678 12.53 34.04 -7.18
C LEU A 678 13.90 34.41 -6.61
N VAL A 679 14.99 33.73 -6.98
CA VAL A 679 16.36 34.15 -6.62
C VAL A 679 16.64 35.57 -7.12
N GLY A 680 16.28 35.87 -8.38
CA GLY A 680 16.42 37.21 -8.96
C GLY A 680 15.64 38.27 -8.18
N VAL A 681 14.38 38.00 -7.83
CA VAL A 681 13.54 38.89 -7.01
C VAL A 681 14.15 39.12 -5.63
N MET A 682 14.62 38.07 -4.96
CA MET A 682 15.26 38.17 -3.64
C MET A 682 16.54 39.01 -3.69
N ILE A 683 17.38 38.84 -4.72
CA ILE A 683 18.59 39.64 -4.93
C ILE A 683 18.21 41.11 -5.19
N VAL A 684 17.29 41.38 -6.11
CA VAL A 684 16.86 42.75 -6.44
C VAL A 684 16.29 43.47 -5.21
N PHE A 685 15.44 42.81 -4.42
CA PHE A 685 14.86 43.39 -3.21
C PHE A 685 15.88 43.56 -2.06
N SER A 686 16.99 42.81 -2.06
CA SER A 686 18.11 43.08 -1.12
C SER A 686 18.99 44.29 -1.48
N THR A 687 18.71 44.96 -2.61
CA THR A 687 19.51 46.07 -3.13
C THR A 687 18.75 47.40 -3.15
N ASN A 688 19.48 48.50 -3.33
CA ASN A 688 18.92 49.85 -3.49
C ASN A 688 18.22 50.07 -4.86
N LEU A 689 17.99 49.03 -5.66
CA LEU A 689 17.27 49.13 -6.95
C LEU A 689 15.76 49.33 -6.78
N VAL A 690 15.20 49.00 -5.62
CA VAL A 690 13.79 49.21 -5.30
C VAL A 690 13.59 50.34 -4.27
N PRO A 691 12.42 51.01 -4.24
CA PRO A 691 12.12 52.02 -3.22
C PRO A 691 12.25 51.45 -1.81
N ARG A 692 12.69 52.27 -0.85
CA ARG A 692 13.04 51.84 0.52
C ARG A 692 11.98 50.98 1.25
N GLY A 693 10.69 51.16 0.96
CA GLY A 693 9.60 50.35 1.54
C GLY A 693 9.51 48.90 1.03
N PHE A 694 10.25 48.57 -0.04
CA PHE A 694 10.32 47.22 -0.62
C PHE A 694 11.70 46.57 -0.44
N VAL A 695 12.63 47.23 0.26
CA VAL A 695 13.99 46.71 0.47
C VAL A 695 13.99 45.67 1.60
N ILE A 696 14.34 44.44 1.25
CA ILE A 696 14.47 43.30 2.17
C ILE A 696 15.97 42.97 2.27
N ASP A 697 16.70 43.79 3.04
CA ASP A 697 18.14 43.61 3.26
C ASP A 697 18.46 42.43 4.19
N GLY A 698 19.75 42.12 4.35
CA GLY A 698 20.23 41.01 5.18
C GLY A 698 19.85 41.07 6.67
N ARG A 699 19.29 42.18 7.18
CA ARG A 699 18.76 42.26 8.55
C ARG A 699 17.47 41.43 8.69
N TYR A 700 16.72 41.29 7.60
CA TYR A 700 15.52 40.46 7.52
C TYR A 700 15.82 38.98 7.23
N TRP A 701 16.98 38.47 7.69
CA TRP A 701 17.43 37.10 7.43
C TRP A 701 16.39 36.02 7.79
N ALA A 702 15.60 36.22 8.85
CA ALA A 702 14.54 35.30 9.25
C ALA A 702 13.38 35.22 8.25
N VAL A 703 13.14 36.28 7.48
CA VAL A 703 12.15 36.32 6.38
C VAL A 703 12.75 35.72 5.10
N ILE A 704 14.03 36.00 4.83
CA ILE A 704 14.78 35.49 3.67
C ILE A 704 14.98 33.96 3.74
N PHE A 705 15.37 33.44 4.91
CA PHE A 705 15.92 32.09 5.06
C PHE A 705 14.93 30.96 4.69
N PRO A 706 13.65 30.95 5.12
CA PRO A 706 12.72 29.89 4.75
C PRO A 706 12.48 29.81 3.23
N LEU A 707 12.33 30.96 2.55
CA LEU A 707 12.17 31.00 1.11
C LEU A 707 13.47 30.60 0.38
N ALA A 708 14.63 31.08 0.83
CA ALA A 708 15.92 30.69 0.27
C ALA A 708 16.14 29.16 0.36
N LEU A 709 15.73 28.54 1.48
CA LEU A 709 15.84 27.09 1.68
C LEU A 709 14.88 26.31 0.78
N GLN A 710 13.63 26.78 0.62
CA GLN A 710 12.66 26.21 -0.32
C GLN A 710 13.19 26.25 -1.76
N VAL A 711 13.57 27.43 -2.23
CA VAL A 711 14.06 27.65 -3.60
C VAL A 711 15.36 26.87 -3.85
N GLY A 712 16.30 26.90 -2.91
CA GLY A 712 17.53 26.11 -2.97
C GLY A 712 17.27 24.61 -3.02
N SER A 713 16.34 24.09 -2.21
CA SER A 713 16.01 22.66 -2.20
C SER A 713 15.38 22.19 -3.52
N HIS A 714 14.52 22.99 -4.15
CA HIS A 714 13.94 22.67 -5.46
C HIS A 714 15.00 22.67 -6.59
N ILE A 715 15.99 23.56 -6.53
CA ILE A 715 17.13 23.55 -7.48
C ILE A 715 18.03 22.34 -7.23
N LEU A 716 18.32 22.02 -5.96
CA LEU A 716 19.23 20.93 -5.59
C LEU A 716 18.60 19.54 -5.71
N TYR A 717 17.27 19.40 -5.64
CA TYR A 717 16.58 18.09 -5.68
C TYR A 717 17.03 17.20 -6.86
N PRO A 718 16.94 17.62 -8.15
CA PRO A 718 17.36 16.77 -9.26
C PRO A 718 18.89 16.65 -9.44
N ILE A 719 19.69 17.39 -8.65
CA ILE A 719 21.16 17.43 -8.76
C ILE A 719 21.79 16.58 -7.66
N VAL A 720 21.50 16.88 -6.40
CA VAL A 720 22.11 16.26 -5.22
C VAL A 720 21.51 14.88 -4.92
N LEU A 721 20.30 14.60 -5.39
CA LEU A 721 19.61 13.32 -5.16
C LEU A 721 19.71 12.36 -6.35
N ASN A 722 20.31 12.76 -7.48
CA ASN A 722 20.54 11.88 -8.62
C ASN A 722 21.85 11.09 -8.42
N PRO A 723 21.80 9.75 -8.28
CA PRO A 723 23.01 8.95 -8.01
C PRO A 723 23.96 8.85 -9.21
N TRP A 724 23.49 9.09 -10.43
CA TRP A 724 24.24 8.90 -11.67
C TRP A 724 25.12 10.09 -12.06
N LEU A 725 24.88 11.28 -11.49
CA LEU A 725 25.72 12.47 -11.73
C LEU A 725 27.14 12.36 -11.12
N VAL A 726 27.38 11.37 -10.26
CA VAL A 726 28.71 11.09 -9.69
C VAL A 726 29.56 10.20 -10.61
N ILE A 727 28.96 9.66 -11.69
CA ILE A 727 29.61 8.70 -12.61
C ILE A 727 29.98 9.42 -13.91
N PHE A 728 31.29 9.58 -14.12
CA PHE A 728 31.91 10.26 -15.26
C PHE A 728 32.51 9.30 -16.31
N SER A 729 32.25 7.99 -16.20
CA SER A 729 32.65 7.01 -17.22
C SER A 729 31.77 7.13 -18.47
N TYR A 730 32.41 7.02 -19.64
CA TYR A 730 31.78 7.04 -20.96
C TYR A 730 31.12 5.70 -21.31
#